data_AF-A0A4R4YVV2-F1
#
_entry.id   AF-A0A4R4YVV2-F1
#
_cell.length_a   1.000
_cell.length_b   1.000
_cell.length_c   1.000
_cell.angle_alpha   90.00
_cell.angle_beta   90.00
_cell.angle_gamma   90.00
#
_symmetry.space_group_name_H-M   'P 1'
#
loop_
_entity.id
_entity.type
_entity.pdbx_description
1 polymer ?
#
loop_
_entity_poly.entity_id
_entity_poly.type
_entity_poly.pdbx_seq_one_letter_code
_entity_poly.pdbx_strand_id
1 'polypeptide(L)'
;MSTDVLTPASPGAPPATPLRRLGTAGVFLLALAATVLVAAVHVTQGTSSVGAFDLLALPFGGSDEAARVLLASRLPRLLAGVCVGVALGAAGALLQAVARNAMASPDTLAVSAGAYLAAAAAAAFGLTLPVALSGGLALLGGLAAAALVLALSAGGRTGTTRLILAGSATALALSSLTNLFMILFEQETTGLFAWGSGSLVQSDLNAVTQMGPVIAVALAAAVLAGPRLDILGLGDDTATVLGVKVRRLRLWLTLLAVLLSAAAVTVAGPIGFVGLCAPVIVRLLPRSIPGLHRHRVLVPMSGLAGVLVVLGSDIALRALLGAQAGVEVPPGVVTTVLGAAVMIWLARRYRDAGPTRRPPAVRTGATRSRAAFTAVVAVCAALLAGALVLGMLGGDRWLLTGDVVNWLQGRSGRALTFVLDQRWPRVMAAVLAGTALAVAGAAVQAVCRNPLAEPGMLGVTAGAGVGAISLLTLAPLAGIWTMSAAAGAGALVTFAVVYGLSWRGGLSSDRLVLIGVAVQAACTAGTVLIIVLSDPWNTAKALTWLSGSTYGRVPEQLVPVALALVVTVPLLAWLRRDLDLLSLDEDTPRILGVPLEPVRLAALGCAVLLAAAAVSAVGVVGFVGLVAPHAARALVGAHHVRVLPVAALLGALLVSLADTLGRTVIAPAQVPAGLVTALIGTPYFVYLLWRARAQRDA
;
A
#
# COMPACT_ATOMS: atom_id res chain seq x y z
N MET A 1 -19.28 -70.63 18.88
CA MET A 1 -18.21 -69.69 18.48
C MET A 1 -18.68 -69.01 17.20
N SER A 2 -19.47 -67.96 17.36
CA SER A 2 -20.06 -67.16 16.27
C SER A 2 -19.66 -65.72 16.55
N THR A 3 -18.74 -65.21 15.73
CA THR A 3 -18.18 -63.87 15.83
C THR A 3 -19.13 -62.88 15.17
N ASP A 4 -19.90 -62.16 15.98
CA ASP A 4 -20.63 -60.98 15.54
C ASP A 4 -19.65 -59.84 15.25
N VAL A 5 -19.52 -59.50 13.97
CA VAL A 5 -18.78 -58.35 13.50
C VAL A 5 -19.66 -57.11 13.70
N LEU A 6 -19.31 -56.30 14.71
CA LEU A 6 -19.86 -54.96 14.90
C LEU A 6 -19.53 -54.10 13.66
N THR A 7 -20.54 -53.80 12.86
CA THR A 7 -20.45 -52.77 11.82
C THR A 7 -20.38 -51.39 12.48
N PRO A 8 -19.39 -50.53 12.18
CA PRO A 8 -19.38 -49.19 12.70
C PRO A 8 -20.53 -48.40 12.07
N ALA A 9 -21.40 -47.85 12.91
CA ALA A 9 -22.46 -46.94 12.50
C ALA A 9 -21.87 -45.82 11.65
N SER A 10 -22.40 -45.65 10.44
CA SER A 10 -22.08 -44.53 9.56
C SER A 10 -22.31 -43.21 10.32
N PRO A 11 -21.34 -42.29 10.42
CA PRO A 11 -21.59 -41.01 11.06
C PRO A 11 -22.69 -40.29 10.29
N GLY A 12 -23.82 -40.04 10.95
CA GLY A 12 -24.96 -39.33 10.40
C GLY A 12 -24.49 -38.04 9.75
N ALA A 13 -24.81 -37.86 8.47
CA ALA A 13 -24.43 -36.67 7.74
C ALA A 13 -24.95 -35.43 8.49
N PRO A 14 -24.10 -34.40 8.74
CA PRO A 14 -24.56 -33.21 9.45
C PRO A 14 -25.75 -32.60 8.71
N PRO A 15 -26.74 -32.04 9.44
CA PRO A 15 -27.95 -31.49 8.85
C PRO A 15 -27.57 -30.49 7.75
N ALA A 16 -28.16 -30.68 6.58
CA ALA A 16 -27.87 -29.84 5.42
C ALA A 16 -28.30 -28.40 5.71
N THR A 17 -27.33 -27.48 5.79
CA THR A 17 -27.60 -26.03 5.80
C THR A 17 -28.52 -25.66 4.62
N PRO A 18 -29.42 -24.66 4.73
CA PRO A 18 -30.36 -24.30 3.66
C PRO A 18 -29.68 -24.07 2.30
N LEU A 19 -28.47 -23.49 2.31
CA LEU A 19 -27.63 -23.28 1.11
C LEU A 19 -27.20 -24.57 0.39
N ARG A 20 -27.14 -25.71 1.10
CA ARG A 20 -26.74 -27.01 0.53
C ARG A 20 -27.85 -27.61 -0.35
N ARG A 21 -29.11 -27.21 -0.11
CA ARG A 21 -30.27 -27.64 -0.93
C ARG A 21 -30.40 -26.86 -2.24
N LEU A 22 -29.86 -25.64 -2.31
CA LEU A 22 -29.98 -24.73 -3.45
C LEU A 22 -29.07 -25.06 -4.66
N GLY A 23 -28.01 -25.86 -4.46
CA GLY A 23 -27.01 -26.13 -5.51
C GLY A 23 -26.30 -24.85 -6.00
N THR A 24 -25.39 -24.96 -6.98
CA THR A 24 -24.66 -23.80 -7.53
C THR A 24 -25.56 -22.79 -8.23
N ALA A 25 -26.54 -23.28 -9.01
CA ALA A 25 -27.50 -22.43 -9.70
C ALA A 25 -28.33 -21.61 -8.72
N GLY A 26 -28.80 -22.20 -7.62
CA GLY A 26 -29.56 -21.50 -6.60
C GLY A 26 -28.76 -20.41 -5.90
N VAL A 27 -27.48 -20.65 -5.54
CA VAL A 27 -26.67 -19.57 -4.92
C VAL A 27 -26.27 -18.48 -5.94
N PHE A 28 -26.13 -18.82 -7.22
CA PHE A 28 -25.95 -17.83 -8.27
C PHE A 28 -27.19 -16.92 -8.42
N LEU A 29 -28.39 -17.51 -8.45
CA LEU A 29 -29.65 -16.76 -8.50
C LEU A 29 -29.85 -15.91 -7.24
N LEU A 30 -29.49 -16.40 -6.05
CA LEU A 30 -29.52 -15.61 -4.82
C LEU A 30 -28.54 -14.43 -4.87
N ALA A 31 -27.32 -14.63 -5.38
CA ALA A 31 -26.36 -13.55 -5.53
C ALA A 31 -26.84 -12.50 -6.55
N LEU A 32 -27.48 -12.94 -7.64
CA LEU A 32 -28.10 -12.06 -8.62
C LEU A 32 -29.26 -11.27 -8.00
N ALA A 33 -30.16 -11.93 -7.28
CA ALA A 33 -31.27 -11.29 -6.59
C ALA A 33 -30.80 -10.27 -5.53
N ALA A 34 -29.76 -10.62 -4.76
CA ALA A 34 -29.13 -9.68 -3.83
C ALA A 34 -28.53 -8.47 -4.56
N THR A 35 -27.92 -8.69 -5.73
CA THR A 35 -27.37 -7.59 -6.56
C THR A 35 -28.46 -6.66 -7.05
N VAL A 36 -29.60 -7.22 -7.52
CA VAL A 36 -30.77 -6.43 -7.94
C VAL A 36 -31.35 -5.65 -6.77
N LEU A 37 -31.46 -6.26 -5.59
CA LEU A 37 -31.96 -5.59 -4.39
C LEU A 37 -31.05 -4.42 -3.97
N VAL A 38 -29.73 -4.65 -3.94
CA VAL A 38 -28.74 -3.61 -3.63
C VAL A 38 -28.77 -2.51 -4.69
N ALA A 39 -28.93 -2.84 -5.97
CA ALA A 39 -29.09 -1.85 -7.03
C ALA A 39 -30.37 -1.01 -6.86
N ALA A 40 -31.49 -1.65 -6.48
CA ALA A 40 -32.73 -0.94 -6.20
C ALA A 40 -32.57 0.04 -5.03
N VAL A 41 -31.95 -0.39 -3.92
CA VAL A 41 -31.64 0.49 -2.77
C VAL A 41 -30.67 1.60 -3.16
N HIS A 42 -29.69 1.31 -4.03
CA HIS A 42 -28.69 2.29 -4.46
C HIS A 42 -29.33 3.46 -5.21
N VAL A 43 -30.28 3.16 -6.09
CA VAL A 43 -30.99 4.14 -6.93
C VAL A 43 -32.03 4.92 -6.13
N THR A 44 -32.45 4.47 -4.94
CA THR A 44 -33.39 5.25 -4.09
C THR A 44 -32.68 6.26 -3.19
N GLN A 45 -31.37 6.10 -2.96
CA GLN A 45 -30.57 7.03 -2.16
C GLN A 45 -29.99 8.17 -3.01
N GLY A 46 -30.16 9.41 -2.57
CA GLY A 46 -29.58 10.58 -3.23
C GLY A 46 -29.83 11.87 -2.46
N THR A 47 -29.24 12.96 -2.94
CA THR A 47 -29.39 14.31 -2.37
C THR A 47 -30.69 14.99 -2.78
N SER A 48 -31.36 14.52 -3.83
CA SER A 48 -32.65 15.01 -4.30
C SER A 48 -33.81 14.46 -3.47
N SER A 49 -34.94 15.16 -3.44
CA SER A 49 -36.21 14.70 -2.83
C SER A 49 -36.83 13.47 -3.51
N VAL A 50 -36.38 13.11 -4.72
CA VAL A 50 -36.89 11.96 -5.50
C VAL A 50 -36.75 10.65 -4.72
N GLY A 51 -37.89 10.09 -4.33
CA GLY A 51 -38.01 8.86 -3.57
C GLY A 51 -38.21 7.61 -4.42
N ALA A 52 -38.40 6.47 -3.77
CA ALA A 52 -38.63 5.19 -4.45
C ALA A 52 -39.93 5.17 -5.27
N PHE A 53 -41.00 5.78 -4.74
CA PHE A 53 -42.30 5.83 -5.41
C PHE A 53 -42.28 6.71 -6.66
N ASP A 54 -41.54 7.81 -6.65
CA ASP A 54 -41.38 8.68 -7.82
C ASP A 54 -40.69 7.94 -8.97
N LEU A 55 -39.68 7.13 -8.63
CA LEU A 55 -38.96 6.31 -9.61
C LEU A 55 -39.82 5.16 -10.15
N LEU A 56 -40.65 4.54 -9.30
CA LEU A 56 -41.60 3.51 -9.72
C LEU A 56 -42.74 4.07 -10.58
N ALA A 57 -43.06 5.35 -10.43
CA ALA A 57 -44.06 6.05 -11.24
C ALA A 57 -43.55 6.45 -12.64
N LEU A 58 -42.22 6.47 -12.88
CA LEU A 58 -41.64 6.90 -14.16
C LEU A 58 -42.19 6.15 -15.40
N PRO A 59 -42.31 4.81 -15.40
CA PRO A 59 -42.92 4.09 -16.53
C PRO A 59 -44.38 4.44 -16.80
N PHE A 60 -45.06 5.05 -15.82
CA PHE A 60 -46.47 5.41 -15.86
C PHE A 60 -46.69 6.93 -16.05
N GLY A 61 -45.66 7.68 -16.48
CA GLY A 61 -45.74 9.13 -16.67
C GLY A 61 -45.37 9.96 -15.43
N GLY A 62 -44.44 9.46 -14.61
CA GLY A 62 -43.89 10.18 -13.47
C GLY A 62 -43.15 11.48 -13.83
N SER A 63 -42.70 12.24 -12.83
CA SER A 63 -42.16 13.59 -13.02
C SER A 63 -40.87 13.63 -13.85
N ASP A 64 -40.75 14.67 -14.70
CA ASP A 64 -39.53 14.95 -15.49
C ASP A 64 -38.29 15.21 -14.61
N GLU A 65 -38.49 15.68 -13.38
CA GLU A 65 -37.42 15.83 -12.40
C GLU A 65 -36.87 14.47 -11.94
N ALA A 66 -37.74 13.52 -11.62
CA ALA A 66 -37.33 12.16 -11.25
C ALA A 66 -36.57 11.47 -12.40
N ALA A 67 -37.01 11.68 -13.65
CA ALA A 67 -36.35 11.15 -14.83
C ALA A 67 -34.94 11.74 -15.00
N ARG A 68 -34.80 13.07 -14.86
CA ARG A 68 -33.50 13.75 -14.96
C ARG A 68 -32.54 13.34 -13.85
N VAL A 69 -33.00 13.25 -12.61
CA VAL A 69 -32.17 12.80 -11.48
C VAL A 69 -31.69 11.35 -11.70
N LEU A 70 -32.58 10.47 -12.15
CA LEU A 70 -32.25 9.08 -12.44
C LEU A 70 -31.18 8.98 -13.54
N LEU A 71 -31.40 9.63 -14.68
CA LEU A 71 -30.53 9.51 -15.85
C LEU A 71 -29.21 10.27 -15.71
N ALA A 72 -29.20 11.44 -15.07
CA ALA A 72 -28.03 12.28 -14.97
C ALA A 72 -27.10 11.94 -13.79
N SER A 73 -27.61 11.30 -12.73
CA SER A 73 -26.82 11.06 -11.51
C SER A 73 -26.88 9.63 -10.98
N ARG A 74 -28.08 9.04 -10.84
CA ARG A 74 -28.20 7.75 -10.14
C ARG A 74 -27.82 6.55 -11.00
N LEU A 75 -28.30 6.50 -12.24
CA LEU A 75 -28.01 5.41 -13.18
C LEU A 75 -26.53 5.34 -13.60
N PRO A 76 -25.84 6.45 -13.95
CA PRO A 76 -24.41 6.43 -14.25
C PRO A 76 -23.59 5.86 -13.07
N ARG A 77 -23.86 6.32 -11.84
CA ARG A 77 -23.18 5.86 -10.61
C ARG A 77 -23.42 4.37 -10.33
N LEU A 78 -24.67 3.91 -10.47
CA LEU A 78 -25.02 2.50 -10.32
C LEU A 78 -24.26 1.63 -11.32
N LEU A 79 -24.36 1.96 -12.61
CA LEU A 79 -23.77 1.14 -13.67
C LEU A 79 -22.24 1.14 -13.59
N ALA A 80 -21.62 2.26 -13.22
CA ALA A 80 -20.20 2.33 -12.93
C ALA A 80 -19.82 1.35 -11.80
N GLY A 81 -20.58 1.34 -10.69
CA GLY A 81 -20.35 0.42 -9.59
C GLY A 81 -20.52 -1.06 -9.98
N VAL A 82 -21.49 -1.37 -10.85
CA VAL A 82 -21.67 -2.73 -11.40
C VAL A 82 -20.47 -3.12 -12.28
N CYS A 83 -20.09 -2.28 -13.25
CA CYS A 83 -18.97 -2.54 -14.15
C CYS A 83 -17.66 -2.76 -13.38
N VAL A 84 -17.35 -1.87 -12.43
CA VAL A 84 -16.16 -1.94 -11.59
C VAL A 84 -16.17 -3.17 -10.70
N GLY A 85 -17.30 -3.46 -10.03
CA GLY A 85 -17.44 -4.61 -9.16
C GLY A 85 -17.23 -5.93 -9.90
N VAL A 86 -17.86 -6.08 -11.07
CA VAL A 86 -17.67 -7.26 -11.94
C VAL A 86 -16.21 -7.38 -12.37
N ALA A 87 -15.61 -6.29 -12.85
CA ALA A 87 -14.26 -6.30 -13.40
C ALA A 87 -13.21 -6.63 -12.33
N LEU A 88 -13.23 -5.95 -11.18
CA LEU A 88 -12.28 -6.18 -10.10
C LEU A 88 -12.48 -7.55 -9.43
N GLY A 89 -13.72 -7.98 -9.24
CA GLY A 89 -14.03 -9.31 -8.69
C GLY A 89 -13.53 -10.44 -9.58
N ALA A 90 -13.74 -10.34 -10.89
CA ALA A 90 -13.24 -11.30 -11.87
C ALA A 90 -11.70 -11.26 -12.01
N ALA A 91 -11.10 -10.07 -12.09
CA ALA A 91 -9.64 -9.90 -12.13
C ALA A 91 -8.97 -10.52 -10.90
N GLY A 92 -9.57 -10.32 -9.72
CA GLY A 92 -9.20 -10.95 -8.47
C GLY A 92 -9.18 -12.47 -8.54
N ALA A 93 -10.29 -13.08 -8.98
CA ALA A 93 -10.40 -14.53 -9.13
C ALA A 93 -9.32 -15.10 -10.08
N LEU A 94 -9.05 -14.41 -11.19
CA LEU A 94 -8.01 -14.79 -12.15
C LEU A 94 -6.61 -14.74 -11.55
N LEU A 95 -6.26 -13.64 -10.88
CA LEU A 95 -4.94 -13.47 -10.27
C LEU A 95 -4.71 -14.44 -9.12
N GLN A 96 -5.73 -14.72 -8.30
CA GLN A 96 -5.64 -15.73 -7.24
C GLN A 96 -5.43 -17.13 -7.80
N ALA A 97 -6.07 -17.46 -8.93
CA ALA A 97 -5.89 -18.74 -9.61
C ALA A 97 -4.49 -18.87 -10.21
N VAL A 98 -4.03 -17.82 -10.91
CA VAL A 98 -2.69 -17.75 -11.51
C VAL A 98 -1.59 -17.85 -10.45
N ALA A 99 -1.71 -17.09 -9.37
CA ALA A 99 -0.73 -17.06 -8.29
C ALA A 99 -0.85 -18.27 -7.35
N ARG A 100 -1.94 -19.05 -7.45
CA ARG A 100 -2.35 -20.07 -6.47
C ARG A 100 -2.30 -19.53 -5.04
N ASN A 101 -2.74 -18.28 -4.88
CA ASN A 101 -2.69 -17.55 -3.62
C ASN A 101 -3.93 -16.67 -3.47
N ALA A 102 -4.68 -16.87 -2.39
CA ALA A 102 -5.87 -16.08 -2.06
C ALA A 102 -5.57 -14.60 -1.77
N MET A 103 -4.30 -14.25 -1.52
CA MET A 103 -3.90 -12.87 -1.25
C MET A 103 -3.52 -12.10 -2.52
N ALA A 104 -3.49 -12.75 -3.69
CA ALA A 104 -3.20 -12.06 -4.93
C ALA A 104 -4.39 -11.20 -5.35
N SER A 105 -4.13 -9.95 -5.71
CA SER A 105 -5.09 -8.99 -6.24
C SER A 105 -4.41 -8.06 -7.25
N PRO A 106 -5.18 -7.30 -8.06
CA PRO A 106 -4.59 -6.31 -8.97
C PRO A 106 -3.70 -5.29 -8.24
N ASP A 107 -4.07 -4.91 -7.01
CA ASP A 107 -3.30 -4.00 -6.16
C ASP A 107 -1.94 -4.60 -5.77
N THR A 108 -1.87 -5.91 -5.47
CA THR A 108 -0.59 -6.59 -5.18
C THR A 108 0.35 -6.68 -6.37
N LEU A 109 -0.12 -6.45 -7.59
CA LEU A 109 0.70 -6.35 -8.80
C LEU A 109 0.98 -4.89 -9.21
N ALA A 110 0.61 -3.93 -8.37
CA ALA A 110 0.69 -2.49 -8.64
C ALA A 110 -0.05 -2.05 -9.92
N VAL A 111 -1.00 -2.86 -10.42
CA VAL A 111 -1.73 -2.58 -11.68
C VAL A 111 -2.53 -1.30 -11.53
N SER A 112 -3.29 -1.17 -10.44
CA SER A 112 -4.11 0.00 -10.13
C SER A 112 -3.25 1.26 -10.01
N ALA A 113 -2.07 1.16 -9.38
CA ALA A 113 -1.13 2.27 -9.21
C ALA A 113 -0.51 2.72 -10.55
N GLY A 114 -0.15 1.77 -11.43
CA GLY A 114 0.36 2.07 -12.76
C GLY A 114 -0.69 2.70 -13.68
N ALA A 115 -1.92 2.18 -13.64
CA ALA A 115 -3.05 2.75 -14.37
C ALA A 115 -3.36 4.19 -13.89
N TYR A 116 -3.38 4.40 -12.57
CA TYR A 116 -3.64 5.72 -11.99
C TYR A 116 -2.53 6.72 -12.31
N LEU A 117 -1.25 6.31 -12.22
CA LEU A 117 -0.12 7.16 -12.62
C LEU A 117 -0.25 7.62 -14.08
N ALA A 118 -0.65 6.71 -14.98
CA ALA A 118 -0.78 7.04 -16.39
C ALA A 118 -1.90 8.07 -16.63
N ALA A 119 -3.04 7.94 -15.92
CA ALA A 119 -4.11 8.93 -15.93
C ALA A 119 -3.67 10.27 -15.33
N ALA A 120 -2.94 10.24 -14.20
CA ALA A 120 -2.43 11.44 -13.55
C ALA A 120 -1.39 12.17 -14.41
N ALA A 121 -0.53 11.43 -15.12
CA ALA A 121 0.42 11.99 -16.06
C ALA A 121 -0.31 12.68 -17.24
N ALA A 122 -1.32 12.04 -17.83
CA ALA A 122 -2.10 12.65 -18.90
C ALA A 122 -2.77 13.96 -18.44
N ALA A 123 -3.42 13.95 -17.27
CA ALA A 123 -4.01 15.14 -16.69
C ALA A 123 -2.97 16.24 -16.43
N ALA A 124 -1.84 15.91 -15.80
CA ALA A 124 -0.79 16.87 -15.46
C ALA A 124 -0.20 17.60 -16.67
N PHE A 125 -0.17 16.96 -17.85
CA PHE A 125 0.27 17.58 -19.10
C PHE A 125 -0.88 18.20 -19.92
N GLY A 126 -2.07 18.36 -19.34
CA GLY A 126 -3.24 18.98 -19.99
C GLY A 126 -3.81 18.14 -21.15
N LEU A 127 -3.54 16.83 -21.19
CA LEU A 127 -4.01 15.96 -22.27
C LEU A 127 -5.47 15.55 -22.03
N THR A 128 -6.39 16.16 -22.77
CA THR A 128 -7.82 15.79 -22.77
C THR A 128 -8.04 14.60 -23.71
N LEU A 129 -7.96 13.39 -23.14
CA LEU A 129 -8.12 12.15 -23.90
C LEU A 129 -9.58 11.65 -23.88
N PRO A 130 -10.14 11.20 -25.02
CA PRO A 130 -11.34 10.39 -25.04
C PRO A 130 -11.21 9.17 -24.13
N VAL A 131 -12.33 8.72 -23.55
CA VAL A 131 -12.37 7.59 -22.60
C VAL A 131 -11.63 6.36 -23.14
N ALA A 132 -11.81 5.98 -24.40
CA ALA A 132 -11.11 4.84 -25.00
C ALA A 132 -9.57 4.98 -24.97
N LEU A 133 -9.05 6.17 -25.27
CA LEU A 133 -7.61 6.45 -25.23
C LEU A 133 -7.10 6.53 -23.79
N SER A 134 -7.87 7.14 -22.89
CA SER A 134 -7.57 7.14 -21.44
C SER A 134 -7.52 5.71 -20.88
N GLY A 135 -8.45 4.85 -21.29
CA GLY A 135 -8.47 3.44 -20.93
C GLY A 135 -7.30 2.65 -21.52
N GLY A 136 -6.90 2.95 -22.76
CA GLY A 136 -5.68 2.39 -23.36
C GLY A 136 -4.42 2.82 -22.60
N LEU A 137 -4.33 4.08 -22.19
CA LEU A 137 -3.22 4.61 -21.40
C LEU A 137 -3.16 3.97 -20.00
N ALA A 138 -4.31 3.85 -19.33
CA ALA A 138 -4.44 3.14 -18.06
C ALA A 138 -4.01 1.67 -18.18
N LEU A 139 -4.38 1.00 -19.28
CA LEU A 139 -3.95 -0.37 -19.57
C LEU A 139 -2.43 -0.46 -19.73
N LEU A 140 -1.81 0.44 -20.49
CA LEU A 140 -0.37 0.47 -20.68
C LEU A 140 0.37 0.72 -19.35
N GLY A 141 -0.09 1.67 -18.55
CA GLY A 141 0.46 1.93 -17.22
C GLY A 141 0.34 0.73 -16.29
N GLY A 142 -0.82 0.08 -16.25
CA GLY A 142 -1.06 -1.13 -15.46
C GLY A 142 -0.22 -2.32 -15.91
N LEU A 143 -0.05 -2.50 -17.23
CA LEU A 143 0.82 -3.55 -17.81
C LEU A 143 2.29 -3.32 -17.49
N ALA A 144 2.77 -2.06 -17.58
CA ALA A 144 4.15 -1.71 -17.24
C ALA A 144 4.45 -1.99 -15.75
N ALA A 145 3.53 -1.61 -14.85
CA ALA A 145 3.65 -1.90 -13.43
C ALA A 145 3.64 -3.41 -13.14
N ALA A 146 2.69 -4.15 -13.72
CA ALA A 146 2.62 -5.60 -13.54
C ALA A 146 3.87 -6.31 -14.09
N ALA A 147 4.36 -5.90 -15.26
CA ALA A 147 5.57 -6.45 -15.86
C ALA A 147 6.79 -6.22 -14.96
N LEU A 148 6.93 -5.02 -14.38
CA LEU A 148 7.97 -4.71 -13.42
C LEU A 148 7.86 -5.60 -12.18
N VAL A 149 6.70 -5.68 -11.55
CA VAL A 149 6.48 -6.53 -10.36
C VAL A 149 6.77 -8.00 -10.67
N LEU A 150 6.30 -8.52 -11.80
CA LEU A 150 6.56 -9.91 -12.20
C LEU A 150 8.04 -10.15 -12.54
N ALA A 151 8.73 -9.19 -13.15
CA ALA A 151 10.16 -9.29 -13.43
C ALA A 151 10.99 -9.34 -12.15
N LEU A 152 10.61 -8.54 -11.15
CA LEU A 152 11.20 -8.51 -9.80
C LEU A 152 10.89 -9.76 -8.98
N SER A 153 9.73 -10.36 -9.22
CA SER A 153 9.24 -11.54 -8.50
C SER A 153 9.63 -12.87 -9.15
N ALA A 154 10.09 -12.85 -10.41
CA ALA A 154 10.50 -14.02 -11.16
C ALA A 154 11.84 -14.57 -10.63
N GLY A 155 11.86 -15.84 -10.21
CA GLY A 155 13.07 -16.52 -9.72
C GLY A 155 12.97 -16.97 -8.25
N GLY A 156 12.39 -18.16 -8.05
CA GLY A 156 12.42 -18.90 -6.77
C GLY A 156 11.05 -19.33 -6.24
N ARG A 157 11.02 -20.43 -5.46
CA ARG A 157 9.82 -21.06 -4.86
C ARG A 157 9.17 -20.27 -3.70
N THR A 158 9.68 -19.10 -3.32
CA THR A 158 9.17 -18.25 -2.21
C THR A 158 8.27 -17.13 -2.74
N GLY A 159 7.32 -17.46 -3.63
CA GLY A 159 6.71 -16.49 -4.54
C GLY A 159 5.75 -15.47 -3.92
N THR A 160 5.10 -15.76 -2.80
CA THR A 160 3.94 -14.97 -2.33
C THR A 160 4.33 -13.70 -1.58
N THR A 161 5.19 -13.78 -0.57
CA THR A 161 5.64 -12.60 0.20
C THR A 161 6.51 -11.67 -0.64
N ARG A 162 7.37 -12.21 -1.51
CA ARG A 162 8.15 -11.38 -2.43
C ARG A 162 7.28 -10.66 -3.45
N LEU A 163 6.26 -11.32 -3.99
CA LEU A 163 5.32 -10.70 -4.92
C LEU A 163 4.61 -9.52 -4.26
N ILE A 164 4.13 -9.71 -3.02
CA ILE A 164 3.46 -8.65 -2.26
C ILE A 164 4.42 -7.50 -1.97
N LEU A 165 5.65 -7.78 -1.54
CA LEU A 165 6.65 -6.74 -1.21
C LEU A 165 7.15 -5.99 -2.46
N ALA A 166 7.40 -6.70 -3.57
CA ALA A 166 7.75 -6.07 -4.84
C ALA A 166 6.59 -5.24 -5.38
N GLY A 167 5.37 -5.77 -5.26
CA GLY A 167 4.13 -5.08 -5.58
C GLY A 167 3.92 -3.80 -4.79
N SER A 168 3.99 -3.88 -3.46
CA SER A 168 3.81 -2.73 -2.57
C SER A 168 4.90 -1.67 -2.78
N ALA A 169 6.16 -2.07 -2.94
CA ALA A 169 7.25 -1.14 -3.25
C ALA A 169 7.05 -0.46 -4.61
N THR A 170 6.63 -1.21 -5.63
CA THR A 170 6.31 -0.64 -6.95
C THR A 170 5.11 0.29 -6.86
N ALA A 171 4.05 -0.08 -6.14
CA ALA A 171 2.87 0.76 -5.95
C ALA A 171 3.22 2.06 -5.22
N LEU A 172 4.01 2.00 -4.13
CA LEU A 172 4.49 3.17 -3.40
C LEU A 172 5.28 4.12 -4.31
N ALA A 173 6.15 3.58 -5.16
CA ALA A 173 6.92 4.38 -6.10
C ALA A 173 6.04 5.12 -7.13
N LEU A 174 5.10 4.40 -7.72
CA LEU A 174 4.17 4.96 -8.70
C LEU A 174 3.27 6.01 -8.03
N SER A 175 2.80 5.75 -6.80
CA SER A 175 2.04 6.71 -6.00
C SER A 175 2.86 7.95 -5.64
N SER A 176 4.16 7.83 -5.36
CA SER A 176 5.03 9.00 -5.13
C SER A 176 5.13 9.89 -6.38
N LEU A 177 5.21 9.28 -7.57
CA LEU A 177 5.21 10.04 -8.82
C LEU A 177 3.84 10.67 -9.12
N THR A 178 2.74 9.96 -8.83
CA THR A 178 1.39 10.54 -8.93
C THR A 178 1.22 11.74 -8.00
N ASN A 179 1.64 11.62 -6.73
CA ASN A 179 1.60 12.73 -5.78
C ASN A 179 2.48 13.91 -6.22
N LEU A 180 3.62 13.65 -6.86
CA LEU A 180 4.45 14.70 -7.44
C LEU A 180 3.68 15.48 -8.51
N PHE A 181 3.03 14.81 -9.45
CA PHE A 181 2.24 15.47 -10.47
C PHE A 181 1.10 16.29 -9.86
N MET A 182 0.43 15.75 -8.85
CA MET A 182 -0.66 16.47 -8.17
C MET A 182 -0.19 17.73 -7.43
N ILE A 183 1.03 17.74 -6.90
CA ILE A 183 1.61 18.91 -6.23
C ILE A 183 2.12 19.93 -7.25
N LEU A 184 2.76 19.49 -8.35
CA LEU A 184 3.35 20.40 -9.33
C LEU A 184 2.32 21.00 -10.28
N PHE A 185 1.27 20.25 -10.61
CA PHE A 185 0.23 20.63 -11.57
C PHE A 185 -1.13 20.65 -10.89
N GLU A 186 -1.23 21.35 -9.74
CA GLU A 186 -2.43 21.38 -8.89
C GLU A 186 -3.70 21.73 -9.69
N GLN A 187 -3.61 22.74 -10.57
CA GLN A 187 -4.76 23.17 -11.40
C GLN A 187 -5.21 22.09 -12.38
N GLU A 188 -4.28 21.46 -13.10
CA GLU A 188 -4.57 20.43 -14.11
C GLU A 188 -5.01 19.10 -13.48
N THR A 189 -4.60 18.85 -12.23
CA THR A 189 -4.90 17.62 -11.49
C THR A 189 -6.05 17.78 -10.50
N THR A 190 -6.83 18.86 -10.62
CA THR A 190 -7.99 19.13 -9.77
C THR A 190 -8.95 17.93 -9.76
N GLY A 191 -9.36 17.49 -8.57
CA GLY A 191 -10.27 16.35 -8.39
C GLY A 191 -9.63 14.97 -8.51
N LEU A 192 -8.38 14.85 -8.99
CA LEU A 192 -7.70 13.55 -9.09
C LEU A 192 -7.45 12.90 -7.74
N PHE A 193 -7.42 13.64 -6.64
CA PHE A 193 -7.26 13.08 -5.29
C PHE A 193 -8.45 12.21 -4.89
N ALA A 194 -9.67 12.73 -5.06
CA ALA A 194 -10.89 12.00 -4.79
C ALA A 194 -11.07 10.85 -5.80
N TRP A 195 -10.69 11.06 -7.05
CA TRP A 195 -10.70 10.00 -8.06
C TRP A 195 -9.70 8.87 -7.74
N GLY A 196 -8.49 9.23 -7.29
CA GLY A 196 -7.41 8.33 -6.87
C GLY A 196 -7.68 7.51 -5.62
N SER A 197 -8.77 7.81 -4.91
CA SER A 197 -9.27 7.01 -3.79
C SER A 197 -10.53 6.22 -4.14
N GLY A 198 -10.90 6.17 -5.43
CA GLY A 198 -11.99 5.37 -5.96
C GLY A 198 -13.36 6.02 -5.76
N SER A 199 -13.80 6.79 -6.76
CA SER A 199 -15.05 7.57 -6.70
C SER A 199 -16.04 7.16 -7.78
N LEU A 200 -17.28 6.87 -7.37
CA LEU A 200 -18.39 6.65 -8.29
C LEU A 200 -19.16 7.94 -8.61
N VAL A 201 -18.87 9.03 -7.92
CA VAL A 201 -19.67 10.27 -7.92
C VAL A 201 -19.52 11.04 -9.24
N GLN A 202 -18.33 10.98 -9.84
CA GLN A 202 -17.99 11.65 -11.10
C GLN A 202 -18.19 10.72 -12.31
N SER A 203 -18.96 9.63 -12.16
CA SER A 203 -19.14 8.66 -13.25
C SER A 203 -20.16 9.16 -14.26
N ASP A 204 -19.77 9.29 -15.52
CA ASP A 204 -20.67 9.53 -16.64
C ASP A 204 -20.97 8.22 -17.39
N LEU A 205 -22.12 8.13 -18.06
CA LEU A 205 -22.52 6.98 -18.88
C LEU A 205 -21.54 6.72 -20.03
N ASN A 206 -20.81 7.75 -20.49
CA ASN A 206 -19.82 7.58 -21.54
C ASN A 206 -18.71 6.59 -21.15
N ALA A 207 -18.21 6.66 -19.92
CA ALA A 207 -17.18 5.72 -19.44
C ALA A 207 -17.71 4.28 -19.39
N VAL A 208 -18.93 4.13 -18.87
CA VAL A 208 -19.62 2.83 -18.73
C VAL A 208 -19.92 2.22 -20.10
N THR A 209 -20.43 3.01 -21.05
CA THR A 209 -20.80 2.52 -22.39
C THR A 209 -19.59 2.11 -23.23
N GLN A 210 -18.44 2.78 -23.06
CA GLN A 210 -17.21 2.40 -23.76
C GLN A 210 -16.48 1.23 -23.08
N MET A 211 -16.39 1.20 -21.74
CA MET A 211 -15.64 0.16 -21.02
C MET A 211 -16.48 -1.09 -20.71
N GLY A 212 -17.80 -0.96 -20.62
CA GLY A 212 -18.73 -2.06 -20.34
C GLY A 212 -18.60 -3.24 -21.33
N PRO A 213 -18.60 -3.00 -22.65
CA PRO A 213 -18.37 -4.04 -23.64
C PRO A 213 -17.00 -4.71 -23.51
N VAL A 214 -15.95 -3.93 -23.23
CA VAL A 214 -14.59 -4.45 -23.00
C VAL A 214 -14.57 -5.39 -21.80
N ILE A 215 -15.20 -4.99 -20.69
CA ILE A 215 -15.34 -5.81 -19.48
C ILE A 215 -16.14 -7.09 -19.77
N ALA A 216 -17.24 -7.00 -20.52
CA ALA A 216 -18.09 -8.14 -20.87
C ALA A 216 -17.33 -9.17 -21.73
N VAL A 217 -16.60 -8.71 -22.75
CA VAL A 217 -15.75 -9.56 -23.60
C VAL A 217 -14.64 -10.22 -22.79
N ALA A 218 -13.97 -9.45 -21.92
CA ALA A 218 -12.91 -9.97 -21.07
C ALA A 218 -13.45 -10.99 -20.04
N LEU A 219 -14.61 -10.75 -19.46
CA LEU A 219 -15.29 -11.70 -18.56
C LEU A 219 -15.68 -12.98 -19.30
N ALA A 220 -16.23 -12.88 -20.51
CA ALA A 220 -16.56 -14.04 -21.32
C ALA A 220 -15.31 -14.88 -21.62
N ALA A 221 -14.20 -14.23 -22.01
CA ALA A 221 -12.92 -14.91 -22.21
C ALA A 221 -12.41 -15.60 -20.93
N ALA A 222 -12.59 -14.97 -19.76
CA ALA A 222 -12.22 -15.52 -18.46
C ALA A 222 -13.02 -16.79 -18.12
N VAL A 223 -14.34 -16.75 -18.34
CA VAL A 223 -15.23 -17.90 -18.13
C VAL A 223 -14.89 -19.04 -19.09
N LEU A 224 -14.64 -18.74 -20.36
CA LEU A 224 -14.23 -19.72 -21.36
C LEU A 224 -12.90 -20.41 -20.99
N ALA A 225 -11.97 -19.68 -20.36
CA ALA A 225 -10.71 -20.21 -19.85
C ALA A 225 -10.86 -21.07 -18.58
N GLY A 226 -12.03 -21.09 -17.94
CA GLY A 226 -12.31 -21.78 -16.67
C GLY A 226 -11.79 -23.22 -16.56
N PRO A 227 -12.01 -24.13 -17.53
CA PRO A 227 -11.52 -25.50 -17.44
C PRO A 227 -9.99 -25.59 -17.42
N ARG A 228 -9.31 -24.69 -18.14
CA ARG A 228 -7.84 -24.64 -18.15
C ARG A 228 -7.29 -24.09 -16.84
N LEU A 229 -8.01 -23.17 -16.20
CA LEU A 229 -7.72 -22.68 -14.85
C LEU A 229 -7.89 -23.78 -13.79
N ASP A 230 -8.94 -24.61 -13.90
CA ASP A 230 -9.15 -25.75 -13.01
C ASP A 230 -7.98 -26.74 -13.10
N ILE A 231 -7.50 -27.04 -14.32
CA ILE A 231 -6.31 -27.88 -14.55
C ILE A 231 -5.05 -27.23 -13.96
N LEU A 232 -4.86 -25.93 -14.15
CA LEU A 232 -3.73 -25.18 -13.58
C LEU A 232 -3.71 -25.25 -12.04
N GLY A 233 -4.89 -25.31 -11.40
CA GLY A 233 -5.03 -25.47 -9.96
C GLY A 233 -4.44 -26.77 -9.40
N LEU A 234 -4.30 -27.82 -10.23
CA LEU A 234 -3.74 -29.12 -9.82
C LEU A 234 -2.21 -29.13 -9.67
N GLY A 235 -1.52 -28.13 -10.21
CA GLY A 235 -0.06 -28.08 -10.26
C GLY A 235 0.47 -27.75 -11.64
N ASP A 236 1.61 -27.06 -11.70
CA ASP A 236 2.24 -26.66 -12.97
C ASP A 236 2.68 -27.91 -13.78
N ASP A 237 3.23 -28.93 -13.10
CA ASP A 237 3.68 -30.18 -13.73
C ASP A 237 2.48 -30.99 -14.27
N THR A 238 1.46 -31.19 -13.43
CA THR A 238 0.21 -31.89 -13.79
C THR A 238 -0.49 -31.20 -14.96
N ALA A 239 -0.58 -29.87 -14.94
CA ALA A 239 -1.19 -29.11 -16.02
C ALA A 239 -0.43 -29.24 -17.34
N THR A 240 0.91 -29.29 -17.27
CA THR A 240 1.77 -29.47 -18.45
C THR A 240 1.56 -30.85 -19.08
N VAL A 241 1.46 -31.91 -18.26
CA VAL A 241 1.17 -33.28 -18.72
C VAL A 241 -0.22 -33.38 -19.36
N LEU A 242 -1.21 -32.66 -18.82
CA LEU A 242 -2.57 -32.58 -19.38
C LEU A 242 -2.68 -31.69 -20.63
N GLY A 243 -1.55 -31.28 -21.23
CA GLY A 243 -1.49 -30.54 -22.49
C GLY A 243 -1.69 -29.02 -22.38
N VAL A 244 -1.74 -28.47 -21.16
CA VAL A 244 -1.87 -27.03 -20.95
C VAL A 244 -0.51 -26.36 -21.07
N LYS A 245 -0.39 -25.39 -21.98
CA LYS A 245 0.80 -24.52 -22.10
C LYS A 245 0.84 -23.51 -20.96
N VAL A 246 1.26 -23.93 -19.76
CA VAL A 246 1.19 -23.18 -18.49
C VAL A 246 1.70 -21.74 -18.63
N ARG A 247 2.90 -21.53 -19.20
CA ARG A 247 3.49 -20.19 -19.36
C ARG A 247 2.62 -19.26 -20.20
N ARG A 248 2.09 -19.75 -21.32
CA ARG A 248 1.22 -18.95 -22.22
C ARG A 248 -0.12 -18.67 -21.55
N LEU A 249 -0.71 -19.66 -20.90
CA LEU A 249 -1.97 -19.49 -20.18
C LEU A 249 -1.83 -18.47 -19.05
N ARG A 250 -0.77 -18.56 -18.25
CA ARG A 250 -0.50 -17.60 -17.17
C ARG A 250 -0.39 -16.17 -17.69
N LEU A 251 0.39 -15.96 -18.76
CA LEU A 251 0.52 -14.65 -19.39
C LEU A 251 -0.84 -14.12 -19.87
N TRP A 252 -1.60 -14.94 -20.61
CA TRP A 252 -2.93 -14.56 -21.10
C TRP A 252 -3.90 -14.18 -19.99
N LEU A 253 -3.95 -14.97 -18.90
CA LEU A 253 -4.81 -14.70 -17.75
C LEU A 253 -4.39 -13.43 -16.99
N THR A 254 -3.08 -13.19 -16.87
CA THR A 254 -2.57 -11.95 -16.30
C THR A 254 -2.95 -10.74 -17.16
N LEU A 255 -2.77 -10.81 -18.49
CA LEU A 255 -3.19 -9.75 -19.41
C LEU A 255 -4.69 -9.45 -19.28
N LEU A 256 -5.52 -10.50 -19.18
CA LEU A 256 -6.96 -10.37 -19.01
C LEU A 256 -7.34 -9.71 -17.68
N ALA A 257 -6.69 -10.10 -16.59
CA ALA A 257 -6.89 -9.49 -15.28
C ALA A 257 -6.44 -8.02 -15.25
N VAL A 258 -5.32 -7.69 -15.90
CA VAL A 258 -4.84 -6.31 -16.05
C VAL A 258 -5.81 -5.49 -16.89
N LEU A 259 -6.36 -6.04 -17.97
CA LEU A 259 -7.39 -5.39 -18.78
C LEU A 259 -8.65 -5.06 -17.99
N LEU A 260 -9.18 -6.03 -17.24
CA LEU A 260 -10.33 -5.83 -16.36
C LEU A 260 -10.03 -4.76 -15.30
N SER A 261 -8.85 -4.80 -14.67
CA SER A 261 -8.46 -3.81 -13.66
C SER A 261 -8.28 -2.41 -14.26
N ALA A 262 -7.67 -2.28 -15.43
CA ALA A 262 -7.47 -0.99 -16.10
C ALA A 262 -8.82 -0.39 -16.55
N ALA A 263 -9.73 -1.21 -17.08
CA ALA A 263 -11.08 -0.78 -17.41
C ALA A 263 -11.84 -0.29 -16.15
N ALA A 264 -11.71 -0.99 -15.03
CA ALA A 264 -12.29 -0.55 -13.76
C ALA A 264 -11.70 0.80 -13.28
N VAL A 265 -10.37 0.95 -13.33
CA VAL A 265 -9.69 2.22 -12.99
C VAL A 265 -10.14 3.35 -13.91
N THR A 266 -10.33 3.09 -15.20
CA THR A 266 -10.81 4.11 -16.16
C THR A 266 -12.22 4.60 -15.82
N VAL A 267 -13.09 3.72 -15.31
CA VAL A 267 -14.47 4.06 -15.00
C VAL A 267 -14.61 4.83 -13.68
N ALA A 268 -13.91 4.42 -12.62
CA ALA A 268 -14.15 4.95 -11.27
C ALA A 268 -12.87 5.26 -10.46
N GLY A 269 -11.70 5.22 -11.10
CA GLY A 269 -10.43 5.29 -10.41
C GLY A 269 -10.06 3.99 -9.68
N PRO A 270 -8.89 3.95 -9.03
CA PRO A 270 -8.43 2.76 -8.32
C PRO A 270 -9.27 2.50 -7.06
N ILE A 271 -10.06 1.43 -7.09
CA ILE A 271 -10.82 0.93 -5.94
C ILE A 271 -10.10 -0.27 -5.34
N GLY A 272 -9.53 -0.07 -4.15
CA GLY A 272 -8.69 -1.07 -3.48
C GLY A 272 -9.46 -2.27 -2.93
N PHE A 273 -8.76 -3.40 -2.83
CA PHE A 273 -9.18 -4.62 -2.12
C PHE A 273 -10.43 -5.36 -2.63
N VAL A 274 -11.21 -4.81 -3.55
CA VAL A 274 -12.39 -5.51 -4.13
C VAL A 274 -11.96 -6.83 -4.80
N GLY A 275 -10.87 -6.80 -5.58
CA GLY A 275 -10.30 -8.00 -6.20
C GLY A 275 -9.68 -8.99 -5.22
N LEU A 276 -9.45 -8.60 -3.96
CA LEU A 276 -9.07 -9.54 -2.90
C LEU A 276 -10.32 -10.11 -2.22
N CYS A 277 -11.22 -9.24 -1.77
CA CYS A 277 -12.40 -9.60 -0.99
C CYS A 277 -13.40 -10.45 -1.74
N ALA A 278 -13.77 -10.06 -2.96
CA ALA A 278 -14.85 -10.68 -3.69
C ALA A 278 -14.65 -12.19 -3.94
N PRO A 279 -13.53 -12.65 -4.52
CA PRO A 279 -13.27 -14.09 -4.67
C PRO A 279 -13.08 -14.81 -3.33
N VAL A 280 -12.56 -14.13 -2.30
CA VAL A 280 -12.45 -14.72 -0.96
C VAL A 280 -13.84 -14.98 -0.38
N ILE A 281 -14.75 -14.00 -0.40
CA ILE A 281 -16.14 -14.13 0.05
C ILE A 281 -16.81 -15.32 -0.62
N VAL A 282 -16.65 -15.48 -1.95
CA VAL A 282 -17.20 -16.63 -2.67
C VAL A 282 -16.60 -17.95 -2.21
N ARG A 283 -15.30 -18.00 -1.90
CA ARG A 283 -14.63 -19.21 -1.35
C ARG A 283 -14.99 -19.49 0.11
N LEU A 284 -15.55 -18.53 0.85
CA LEU A 284 -16.05 -18.72 2.21
C LEU A 284 -17.43 -19.35 2.26
N LEU A 285 -18.18 -19.31 1.16
CA LEU A 285 -19.42 -20.07 1.04
C LEU A 285 -19.17 -21.56 1.33
N PRO A 286 -20.16 -22.27 1.90
CA PRO A 286 -19.98 -23.65 2.35
C PRO A 286 -19.29 -24.53 1.29
N ARG A 287 -18.15 -25.15 1.65
CA ARG A 287 -17.43 -26.11 0.78
C ARG A 287 -18.30 -27.28 0.31
N SER A 288 -19.42 -27.50 0.98
CA SER A 288 -20.45 -28.48 0.65
C SER A 288 -21.30 -28.14 -0.57
N ILE A 289 -21.16 -26.94 -1.19
CA ILE A 289 -21.84 -26.59 -2.45
C ILE A 289 -21.05 -27.19 -3.64
N PRO A 290 -21.56 -28.24 -4.32
CA PRO A 290 -20.81 -28.94 -5.36
C PRO A 290 -20.58 -28.04 -6.58
N GLY A 291 -19.32 -27.86 -7.00
CA GLY A 291 -18.98 -27.16 -8.26
C GLY A 291 -18.69 -25.66 -8.14
N LEU A 292 -18.87 -25.03 -6.97
CA LEU A 292 -18.53 -23.61 -6.75
C LEU A 292 -17.02 -23.32 -6.90
N HIS A 293 -16.19 -24.34 -6.69
CA HIS A 293 -14.74 -24.27 -6.87
C HIS A 293 -14.30 -24.22 -8.35
N ARG A 294 -15.18 -24.58 -9.29
CA ARG A 294 -14.86 -24.55 -10.73
C ARG A 294 -14.74 -23.10 -11.19
N HIS A 295 -13.65 -22.76 -11.86
CA HIS A 295 -13.37 -21.37 -12.24
C HIS A 295 -14.43 -20.78 -13.17
N ARG A 296 -15.14 -21.62 -13.96
CA ARG A 296 -16.30 -21.20 -14.76
C ARG A 296 -17.41 -20.54 -13.95
N VAL A 297 -17.62 -20.97 -12.71
CA VAL A 297 -18.65 -20.44 -11.80
C VAL A 297 -18.04 -19.45 -10.82
N LEU A 298 -16.83 -19.72 -10.34
CA LEU A 298 -16.13 -18.86 -9.39
C LEU A 298 -15.89 -17.45 -9.95
N VAL A 299 -15.47 -17.32 -11.22
CA VAL A 299 -15.18 -16.02 -11.83
C VAL A 299 -16.42 -15.10 -11.87
N PRO A 300 -17.58 -15.51 -12.45
CA PRO A 300 -18.76 -14.66 -12.48
C PRO A 300 -19.36 -14.44 -11.09
N MET A 301 -19.33 -15.44 -10.21
CA MET A 301 -19.73 -15.26 -8.80
C MET A 301 -18.86 -14.24 -8.08
N SER A 302 -17.55 -14.23 -8.35
CA SER A 302 -16.63 -13.23 -7.79
C SER A 302 -16.93 -11.85 -8.36
N GLY A 303 -17.34 -11.76 -9.63
CA GLY A 303 -17.85 -10.52 -10.20
C GLY A 303 -19.07 -9.99 -9.45
N LEU A 304 -20.10 -10.83 -9.22
CA LEU A 304 -21.31 -10.46 -8.47
C LEU A 304 -20.98 -10.06 -7.02
N ALA A 305 -20.12 -10.82 -6.34
CA ALA A 305 -19.65 -10.45 -5.00
C ALA A 305 -18.91 -9.10 -5.00
N GLY A 306 -18.16 -8.80 -6.07
CA GLY A 306 -17.52 -7.51 -6.25
C GLY A 306 -18.53 -6.37 -6.39
N VAL A 307 -19.63 -6.57 -7.12
CA VAL A 307 -20.72 -5.60 -7.21
C VAL A 307 -21.34 -5.33 -5.84
N LEU A 308 -21.62 -6.39 -5.06
CA LEU A 308 -22.16 -6.26 -3.71
C LEU A 308 -21.21 -5.49 -2.79
N VAL A 309 -19.91 -5.73 -2.89
CA VAL A 309 -18.90 -5.01 -2.10
C VAL A 309 -18.86 -3.53 -2.49
N VAL A 310 -18.81 -3.20 -3.78
CA VAL A 310 -18.70 -1.82 -4.26
C VAL A 310 -19.97 -1.03 -3.97
N LEU A 311 -21.13 -1.51 -4.42
CA LEU A 311 -22.41 -0.83 -4.22
C LEU A 311 -22.83 -0.82 -2.75
N GLY A 312 -22.57 -1.92 -2.02
CA GLY A 312 -22.85 -1.98 -0.59
C GLY A 312 -22.02 -0.98 0.21
N SER A 313 -20.76 -0.77 -0.18
CA SER A 313 -19.90 0.26 0.43
C SER A 313 -20.42 1.67 0.16
N ASP A 314 -20.86 1.94 -1.08
CA ASP A 314 -21.43 3.23 -1.48
C ASP A 314 -22.77 3.54 -0.79
N ILE A 315 -23.61 2.52 -0.61
CA ILE A 315 -24.86 2.61 0.15
C ILE A 315 -24.61 2.83 1.64
N ALA A 316 -23.70 2.05 2.24
CA ALA A 316 -23.37 2.16 3.66
C ALA A 316 -22.85 3.55 4.01
N LEU A 317 -22.03 4.13 3.12
CA LEU A 317 -21.50 5.47 3.29
C LEU A 317 -22.60 6.54 3.32
N ARG A 318 -23.53 6.51 2.35
CA ARG A 318 -24.67 7.43 2.28
C ARG A 318 -25.66 7.24 3.42
N ALA A 319 -25.81 6.00 3.91
CA ALA A 319 -26.65 5.70 5.06
C ALA A 319 -26.04 6.22 6.38
N LEU A 320 -24.72 6.14 6.54
CA LEU A 320 -24.04 6.51 7.79
C LEU A 320 -23.77 8.02 7.91
N LEU A 321 -23.34 8.67 6.82
CA LEU A 321 -22.97 10.09 6.80
C LEU A 321 -24.09 11.01 6.30
N GLY A 322 -25.21 10.43 5.86
CA GLY A 322 -26.29 11.16 5.19
C GLY A 322 -26.02 11.37 3.69
N ALA A 323 -27.04 11.86 2.99
CA ALA A 323 -27.03 11.94 1.52
C ALA A 323 -26.02 12.94 0.96
N GLN A 324 -25.75 14.06 1.64
CA GLN A 324 -24.81 15.08 1.17
C GLN A 324 -23.36 14.66 1.44
N ALA A 325 -22.97 14.48 2.70
CA ALA A 325 -21.61 14.09 3.07
C ALA A 325 -21.21 12.71 2.49
N GLY A 326 -22.17 11.78 2.35
CA GLY A 326 -21.91 10.47 1.73
C GLY A 326 -21.71 10.52 0.22
N VAL A 327 -22.02 11.62 -0.46
CA VAL A 327 -21.68 11.84 -1.88
C VAL A 327 -20.27 12.42 -2.02
N GLU A 328 -19.77 13.15 -1.03
CA GLU A 328 -18.42 13.71 -1.09
C GLU A 328 -17.34 12.66 -0.80
N VAL A 329 -17.63 11.69 0.07
CA VAL A 329 -16.68 10.64 0.42
C VAL A 329 -16.57 9.57 -0.67
N PRO A 330 -15.36 9.21 -1.14
CA PRO A 330 -15.19 8.15 -2.12
C PRO A 330 -15.52 6.74 -1.54
N PRO A 331 -16.33 5.90 -2.19
CA PRO A 331 -16.63 4.55 -1.73
C PRO A 331 -15.40 3.64 -1.65
N GLY A 332 -14.32 3.96 -2.38
CA GLY A 332 -13.04 3.25 -2.28
C GLY A 332 -12.43 3.29 -0.87
N VAL A 333 -12.74 4.31 -0.06
CA VAL A 333 -12.36 4.38 1.36
C VAL A 333 -12.98 3.22 2.15
N VAL A 334 -14.29 3.00 1.99
CA VAL A 334 -15.04 1.96 2.71
C VAL A 334 -14.63 0.57 2.26
N THR A 335 -14.46 0.36 0.94
CA THR A 335 -13.99 -0.93 0.40
C THR A 335 -12.57 -1.26 0.88
N THR A 336 -11.69 -0.26 1.04
CA THR A 336 -10.33 -0.45 1.58
C THR A 336 -10.36 -0.87 3.04
N VAL A 337 -11.22 -0.26 3.87
CA VAL A 337 -11.40 -0.66 5.27
C VAL A 337 -11.94 -2.09 5.39
N LEU A 338 -12.96 -2.44 4.59
CA LEU A 338 -13.47 -3.81 4.52
C LEU A 338 -12.37 -4.79 4.06
N GLY A 339 -11.60 -4.39 3.05
CA GLY A 339 -10.42 -5.06 2.54
C GLY A 339 -9.38 -5.41 3.58
N ALA A 340 -8.99 -4.40 4.36
CA ALA A 340 -8.07 -4.55 5.47
C ALA A 340 -8.60 -5.55 6.50
N ALA A 341 -9.89 -5.49 6.87
CA ALA A 341 -10.49 -6.42 7.81
C ALA A 341 -10.46 -7.87 7.30
N VAL A 342 -10.79 -8.10 6.02
CA VAL A 342 -10.72 -9.43 5.39
C VAL A 342 -9.27 -9.92 5.31
N MET A 343 -8.32 -9.06 4.96
CA MET A 343 -6.89 -9.38 4.91
C MET A 343 -6.35 -9.79 6.29
N ILE A 344 -6.70 -9.06 7.35
CA ILE A 344 -6.34 -9.41 8.74
C ILE A 344 -6.96 -10.75 9.14
N TRP A 345 -8.23 -10.97 8.79
CA TRP A 345 -8.92 -12.22 9.07
C TRP A 345 -8.26 -13.42 8.37
N LEU A 346 -7.86 -13.26 7.09
CA LEU A 346 -7.11 -14.26 6.35
C LEU A 346 -5.72 -14.50 6.96
N ALA A 347 -4.99 -13.43 7.30
CA ALA A 347 -3.67 -13.50 7.91
C ALA A 347 -3.67 -14.31 9.21
N ARG A 348 -4.72 -14.16 10.02
CA ARG A 348 -4.89 -14.89 11.28
C ARG A 348 -5.29 -16.35 11.12
N ARG A 349 -5.89 -16.71 9.97
CA ARG A 349 -6.29 -18.10 9.65
C ARG A 349 -5.24 -18.86 8.85
N TYR A 350 -4.32 -18.15 8.23
CA TYR A 350 -3.17 -18.75 7.57
C TYR A 350 -2.33 -19.45 8.66
N ARG A 351 -2.40 -20.78 8.69
CA ARG A 351 -1.38 -21.58 9.37
C ARG A 351 -0.10 -21.35 8.58
N ASP A 352 0.94 -20.87 9.26
CA ASP A 352 2.26 -20.71 8.68
C ASP A 352 2.57 -21.99 7.90
N ALA A 353 2.85 -21.86 6.61
CA ALA A 353 3.32 -22.99 5.83
C ALA A 353 4.53 -23.52 6.60
N GLY A 354 4.44 -24.78 7.07
CA GLY A 354 5.46 -25.38 7.91
C GLY A 354 6.88 -25.24 7.35
N PRO A 355 7.88 -25.57 8.17
CA PRO A 355 9.12 -24.81 8.36
C PRO A 355 9.50 -24.05 7.08
N THR A 356 9.22 -22.75 7.07
CA THR A 356 9.55 -21.90 5.94
C THR A 356 11.04 -22.09 5.65
N ARG A 357 11.29 -22.77 4.52
CA ARG A 357 12.59 -22.87 3.87
C ARG A 357 13.30 -21.55 4.02
N ARG A 358 14.52 -21.59 4.56
CA ARG A 358 15.43 -20.45 4.75
C ARG A 358 15.11 -19.35 3.75
N PRO A 359 14.69 -18.14 4.18
CA PRO A 359 14.71 -17.00 3.27
C PRO A 359 16.10 -16.99 2.65
N PRO A 360 16.24 -16.66 1.36
CA PRO A 360 17.55 -16.59 0.74
C PRO A 360 18.40 -15.72 1.65
N ALA A 361 19.43 -16.31 2.25
CA ALA A 361 20.51 -15.51 2.76
C ALA A 361 20.99 -14.74 1.54
N VAL A 362 20.65 -13.44 1.47
CA VAL A 362 21.51 -12.52 0.75
C VAL A 362 22.86 -12.83 1.35
N ARG A 363 23.77 -13.43 0.57
CA ARG A 363 25.12 -13.72 1.03
C ARG A 363 25.67 -12.37 1.45
N THR A 364 25.56 -12.08 2.73
CA THR A 364 26.21 -10.97 3.37
C THR A 364 27.68 -11.30 3.19
N GLY A 365 28.36 -10.48 2.38
CA GLY A 365 29.74 -10.75 2.00
C GLY A 365 30.57 -11.08 3.24
N ALA A 366 31.61 -11.89 3.04
CA ALA A 366 32.57 -12.25 4.08
C ALA A 366 32.88 -11.03 4.96
N THR A 367 32.96 -11.23 6.27
CA THR A 367 33.21 -10.16 7.25
C THR A 367 34.32 -9.26 6.74
N ARG A 368 33.98 -8.01 6.39
CA ARG A 368 34.97 -7.09 5.82
C ARG A 368 36.04 -6.77 6.86
N SER A 369 37.26 -6.50 6.41
CA SER A 369 38.35 -6.11 7.31
C SER A 369 37.98 -4.87 8.12
N ARG A 370 38.61 -4.69 9.29
CA ARG A 370 38.41 -3.48 10.11
C ARG A 370 38.75 -2.21 9.31
N ALA A 371 39.80 -2.25 8.50
CA ALA A 371 40.20 -1.16 7.62
C ALA A 371 39.11 -0.79 6.59
N ALA A 372 38.46 -1.78 5.98
CA ALA A 372 37.35 -1.52 5.05
C ALA A 372 36.14 -0.91 5.76
N PHE A 373 35.83 -1.36 6.98
CA PHE A 373 34.76 -0.75 7.78
C PHE A 373 35.07 0.71 8.13
N THR A 374 36.27 1.00 8.62
CA THR A 374 36.67 2.38 8.97
C THR A 374 36.71 3.29 7.74
N ALA A 375 37.17 2.78 6.59
CA ALA A 375 37.13 3.52 5.33
C ALA A 375 35.70 3.84 4.90
N VAL A 376 34.76 2.89 4.98
CA VAL A 376 33.34 3.13 4.67
C VAL A 376 32.74 4.18 5.60
N VAL A 377 33.00 4.08 6.92
CA VAL A 377 32.50 5.07 7.89
C VAL A 377 33.08 6.46 7.59
N ALA A 378 34.39 6.56 7.34
CA ALA A 378 35.05 7.82 7.02
C ALA A 378 34.49 8.45 5.73
N VAL A 379 34.30 7.65 4.68
CA VAL A 379 33.70 8.12 3.42
C VAL A 379 32.26 8.56 3.63
N CYS A 380 31.43 7.77 4.31
CA CYS A 380 30.04 8.16 4.60
C CYS A 380 29.96 9.44 5.44
N ALA A 381 30.84 9.59 6.44
CA ALA A 381 30.92 10.80 7.26
C ALA A 381 31.38 12.03 6.44
N ALA A 382 32.39 11.87 5.57
CA ALA A 382 32.85 12.94 4.67
C ALA A 382 31.76 13.34 3.67
N LEU A 383 31.05 12.37 3.08
CA LEU A 383 29.92 12.64 2.19
C LEU A 383 28.77 13.33 2.91
N LEU A 384 28.46 12.94 4.15
CA LEU A 384 27.45 13.61 4.97
C LEU A 384 27.86 15.05 5.30
N ALA A 385 29.13 15.27 5.67
CA ALA A 385 29.64 16.63 5.88
C ALA A 385 29.53 17.48 4.61
N GLY A 386 29.87 16.92 3.44
CA GLY A 386 29.66 17.56 2.15
C GLY A 386 28.18 17.87 1.88
N ALA A 387 27.27 16.93 2.18
CA ALA A 387 25.83 17.12 2.02
C ALA A 387 25.27 18.18 2.98
N LEU A 388 25.81 18.31 4.20
CA LEU A 388 25.47 19.38 5.12
C LEU A 388 25.88 20.75 4.58
N VAL A 389 27.11 20.85 4.04
CA VAL A 389 27.59 22.09 3.41
C VAL A 389 26.71 22.42 2.21
N LEU A 390 26.48 21.48 1.29
CA LEU A 390 25.55 21.66 0.17
C LEU A 390 24.13 22.00 0.65
N GLY A 391 23.71 21.43 1.77
CA GLY A 391 22.47 21.71 2.50
C GLY A 391 22.37 23.15 3.00
N MET A 392 23.48 23.79 3.37
CA MET A 392 23.47 25.20 3.75
C MET A 392 23.55 26.12 2.53
N LEU A 393 24.29 25.72 1.48
CA LEU A 393 24.55 26.55 0.31
C LEU A 393 23.44 26.53 -0.75
N GLY A 394 22.89 25.35 -1.05
CA GLY A 394 21.89 25.15 -2.10
C GLY A 394 20.49 25.63 -1.69
N GLY A 395 19.68 26.02 -2.66
CA GLY A 395 18.29 26.44 -2.43
C GLY A 395 17.75 27.24 -3.62
N ASP A 396 16.76 28.08 -3.34
CA ASP A 396 16.23 29.10 -4.24
C ASP A 396 17.32 30.07 -4.73
N ARG A 397 18.30 30.36 -3.88
CA ARG A 397 19.53 31.07 -4.19
C ARG A 397 20.74 30.29 -3.70
N TRP A 398 21.79 30.26 -4.52
CA TRP A 398 23.07 29.71 -4.12
C TRP A 398 23.80 30.69 -3.20
N LEU A 399 24.24 30.20 -2.04
CA LEU A 399 25.07 30.94 -1.11
C LEU A 399 26.53 30.53 -1.25
N LEU A 400 27.44 31.39 -0.79
CA LEU A 400 28.86 31.10 -0.72
C LEU A 400 29.21 30.56 0.67
N THR A 401 30.30 29.81 0.77
CA THR A 401 30.82 29.32 2.06
C THR A 401 31.17 30.47 3.01
N GLY A 402 31.65 31.59 2.47
CA GLY A 402 31.89 32.82 3.22
C GLY A 402 30.65 33.40 3.89
N ASP A 403 29.47 33.26 3.26
CA ASP A 403 28.20 33.73 3.84
C ASP A 403 27.83 32.94 5.09
N VAL A 404 28.03 31.62 5.05
CA VAL A 404 27.80 30.72 6.20
C VAL A 404 28.77 31.05 7.34
N VAL A 405 30.05 31.29 7.03
CA VAL A 405 31.05 31.68 8.04
C VAL A 405 30.70 33.03 8.66
N ASN A 406 30.30 34.01 7.85
CA ASN A 406 29.87 35.32 8.34
C ASN A 406 28.62 35.21 9.22
N TRP A 407 27.66 34.37 8.87
CA TRP A 407 26.47 34.11 9.70
C TRP A 407 26.83 33.47 11.04
N LEU A 408 27.68 32.44 11.04
CA LEU A 408 28.18 31.83 12.29
C LEU A 408 28.91 32.83 13.19
N GLN A 409 29.55 33.84 12.60
CA GLN A 409 30.24 34.92 13.32
C GLN A 409 29.31 36.09 13.69
N GLY A 410 28.02 36.06 13.32
CA GLY A 410 27.08 37.16 13.54
C GLY A 410 27.34 38.40 12.69
N ARG A 411 28.06 38.27 11.58
CA ARG A 411 28.50 39.35 10.68
C ARG A 411 27.70 39.44 9.37
N SER A 412 26.75 38.52 9.13
CA SER A 412 25.93 38.51 7.92
C SER A 412 24.87 39.61 7.93
N GLY A 413 24.53 40.13 6.75
CA GLY A 413 23.40 41.06 6.59
C GLY A 413 22.05 40.39 6.87
N ARG A 414 21.03 41.18 7.23
CA ARG A 414 19.69 40.71 7.64
C ARG A 414 19.05 39.66 6.71
N ALA A 415 19.14 39.87 5.38
CA ALA A 415 18.58 38.95 4.41
C ALA A 415 19.28 37.58 4.40
N LEU A 416 20.62 37.56 4.48
CA LEU A 416 21.40 36.32 4.55
C LEU A 416 21.15 35.58 5.86
N THR A 417 21.08 36.32 6.97
CA THR A 417 20.75 35.75 8.29
C THR A 417 19.38 35.08 8.25
N PHE A 418 18.34 35.74 7.72
CA PHE A 418 17.01 35.16 7.59
C PHE A 418 17.00 33.85 6.76
N VAL A 419 17.72 33.82 5.63
CA VAL A 419 17.81 32.63 4.78
C VAL A 419 18.49 31.48 5.53
N LEU A 420 19.62 31.75 6.21
CA LEU A 420 20.36 30.72 6.93
C LEU A 420 19.63 30.23 8.19
N ASP A 421 18.91 31.11 8.89
CA ASP A 421 18.05 30.78 10.03
C ASP A 421 16.89 29.86 9.64
N GLN A 422 16.40 29.96 8.40
CA GLN A 422 15.40 29.03 7.85
C GLN A 422 16.02 27.73 7.29
N ARG A 423 17.27 27.77 6.84
CA ARG A 423 17.95 26.61 6.22
C ARG A 423 18.49 25.63 7.24
N TRP A 424 19.13 26.10 8.31
CA TRP A 424 19.78 25.18 9.25
C TRP A 424 18.79 24.22 9.93
N PRO A 425 17.59 24.64 10.41
CA PRO A 425 16.68 23.71 11.08
C PRO A 425 16.14 22.69 10.09
N ARG A 426 15.90 23.12 8.86
CA ARG A 426 15.49 22.28 7.73
C ARG A 426 16.52 21.20 7.38
N VAL A 427 17.79 21.56 7.24
CA VAL A 427 18.87 20.61 6.95
C VAL A 427 19.07 19.63 8.11
N MET A 428 18.98 20.12 9.35
CA MET A 428 19.05 19.26 10.54
C MET A 428 17.84 18.33 10.64
N ALA A 429 16.64 18.78 10.30
CA ALA A 429 15.45 17.93 10.25
C ALA A 429 15.64 16.77 9.27
N ALA A 430 16.17 17.04 8.07
CA ALA A 430 16.49 16.02 7.08
C ALA A 430 17.48 14.98 7.61
N VAL A 431 18.57 15.43 8.24
CA VAL A 431 19.61 14.55 8.79
C VAL A 431 19.09 13.70 9.96
N LEU A 432 18.39 14.31 10.91
CA LEU A 432 17.85 13.62 12.08
C LEU A 432 16.77 12.62 11.68
N ALA A 433 15.83 13.01 10.83
CA ALA A 433 14.78 12.11 10.33
C ALA A 433 15.38 10.97 9.49
N GLY A 434 16.35 11.26 8.63
CA GLY A 434 17.05 10.23 7.85
C GLY A 434 17.79 9.22 8.72
N THR A 435 18.45 9.70 9.77
CA THR A 435 19.11 8.85 10.78
C THR A 435 18.09 7.96 11.49
N ALA A 436 17.02 8.57 12.01
CA ALA A 436 15.98 7.88 12.78
C ALA A 436 15.28 6.79 11.94
N LEU A 437 14.88 7.11 10.71
CA LEU A 437 14.22 6.16 9.81
C LEU A 437 15.15 5.01 9.40
N ALA A 438 16.43 5.27 9.16
CA ALA A 438 17.39 4.22 8.81
C ALA A 438 17.69 3.28 9.98
N VAL A 439 17.82 3.82 11.19
CA VAL A 439 18.01 3.01 12.42
C VAL A 439 16.75 2.20 12.74
N ALA A 440 15.57 2.82 12.65
CA ALA A 440 14.30 2.11 12.77
C ALA A 440 14.18 0.98 11.75
N GLY A 441 14.54 1.26 10.49
CA GLY A 441 14.59 0.27 9.42
C GLY A 441 15.52 -0.90 9.71
N ALA A 442 16.73 -0.64 10.22
CA ALA A 442 17.67 -1.68 10.61
C ALA A 442 17.07 -2.64 11.67
N ALA A 443 16.41 -2.08 12.69
CA ALA A 443 15.76 -2.85 13.75
C ALA A 443 14.57 -3.68 13.22
N VAL A 444 13.71 -3.08 12.40
CA VAL A 444 12.56 -3.79 11.79
C VAL A 444 13.02 -4.92 10.88
N GLN A 445 14.02 -4.68 10.02
CA GLN A 445 14.59 -5.71 9.16
C GLN A 445 15.21 -6.87 9.95
N ALA A 446 15.83 -6.60 11.09
CA ALA A 446 16.40 -7.62 11.98
C ALA A 446 15.30 -8.51 12.57
N VAL A 447 14.26 -7.89 13.15
CA VAL A 447 13.14 -8.61 13.79
C VAL A 447 12.30 -9.38 12.76
N CYS A 448 11.99 -8.77 11.62
CA CYS A 448 11.21 -9.39 10.56
C CYS A 448 12.02 -10.40 9.73
N ARG A 449 13.35 -10.46 9.90
CA ARG A 449 14.27 -11.26 9.07
C ARG A 449 14.04 -11.08 7.58
N ASN A 450 13.72 -9.84 7.21
CA ASN A 450 13.34 -9.51 5.86
C ASN A 450 14.02 -8.20 5.47
N PRO A 451 14.96 -8.22 4.52
CA PRO A 451 15.69 -7.02 4.10
C PRO A 451 14.80 -6.00 3.39
N LEU A 452 13.57 -6.38 3.01
CA LEU A 452 12.57 -5.48 2.43
C LEU A 452 11.64 -4.90 3.49
N ALA A 453 11.84 -5.23 4.77
CA ALA A 453 11.02 -4.68 5.81
C ALA A 453 11.40 -3.23 6.11
N GLU A 454 10.38 -2.40 6.35
CA GLU A 454 10.55 -1.02 6.79
C GLU A 454 9.52 -0.70 7.89
N PRO A 455 9.75 0.34 8.70
CA PRO A 455 8.84 0.71 9.80
C PRO A 455 7.41 1.02 9.32
N GLY A 456 7.26 1.51 8.09
CA GLY A 456 5.95 1.77 7.49
C GLY A 456 5.07 0.53 7.40
N MET A 457 5.66 -0.65 7.18
CA MET A 457 4.91 -1.90 7.14
C MET A 457 4.29 -2.27 8.49
N LEU A 458 4.75 -1.70 9.62
CA LEU A 458 4.11 -1.90 10.93
C LEU A 458 2.89 -0.98 11.12
N GLY A 459 2.47 -0.26 10.08
CA GLY A 459 1.42 0.74 10.11
C GLY A 459 1.80 2.02 10.88
N VAL A 460 3.03 2.11 11.39
CA VAL A 460 3.49 3.22 12.24
C VAL A 460 3.41 4.56 11.52
N THR A 461 3.89 4.62 10.27
CA THR A 461 3.87 5.84 9.47
C THR A 461 2.43 6.28 9.13
N ALA A 462 1.56 5.33 8.78
CA ALA A 462 0.17 5.61 8.48
C ALA A 462 -0.62 6.01 9.72
N GLY A 463 -0.38 5.37 10.87
CA GLY A 463 -0.96 5.74 12.16
C GLY A 463 -0.54 7.14 12.61
N ALA A 464 0.74 7.48 12.46
CA ALA A 464 1.23 8.83 12.71
C ALA A 464 0.60 9.85 11.76
N GLY A 465 0.41 9.49 10.49
CA GLY A 465 -0.31 10.31 9.51
C GLY A 465 -1.75 10.61 9.95
N VAL A 466 -2.51 9.59 10.38
CA VAL A 466 -3.86 9.76 10.94
C VAL A 466 -3.83 10.69 12.15
N GLY A 467 -2.94 10.46 13.13
CA GLY A 467 -2.85 11.29 14.32
C GLY A 467 -2.52 12.76 14.02
N ALA A 468 -1.55 12.99 13.12
CA ALA A 468 -1.14 14.33 12.72
C ALA A 468 -2.24 15.08 11.96
N ILE A 469 -2.91 14.40 11.01
CA ILE A 469 -3.95 15.01 10.19
C ILE A 469 -5.22 15.27 11.01
N SER A 470 -5.60 14.35 11.91
CA SER A 470 -6.69 14.59 12.87
C SER A 470 -6.42 15.82 13.74
N LEU A 471 -5.20 16.01 14.23
CA LEU A 471 -4.88 17.20 15.02
C LEU A 471 -4.89 18.47 14.16
N LEU A 472 -4.34 18.40 12.94
CA LEU A 472 -4.32 19.53 12.01
C LEU A 472 -5.74 20.00 11.66
N THR A 473 -6.71 19.09 11.57
CA THR A 473 -8.11 19.41 11.27
C THR A 473 -8.89 19.85 12.50
N LEU A 474 -8.75 19.15 13.63
CA LEU A 474 -9.57 19.40 14.82
C LEU A 474 -9.01 20.52 15.71
N ALA A 475 -7.71 20.77 15.68
CA ALA A 475 -7.02 21.76 16.51
C ALA A 475 -5.87 22.44 15.74
N PRO A 476 -6.17 23.28 14.74
CA PRO A 476 -5.16 23.87 13.86
C PRO A 476 -4.17 24.81 14.59
N LEU A 477 -4.53 25.32 15.76
CA LEU A 477 -3.67 26.16 16.62
C LEU A 477 -2.79 25.36 17.58
N ALA A 478 -2.82 24.02 17.51
CA ALA A 478 -2.05 23.15 18.37
C ALA A 478 -0.53 23.35 18.17
N GLY A 479 0.22 23.41 19.27
CA GLY A 479 1.67 23.56 19.25
C GLY A 479 2.43 22.33 18.73
N ILE A 480 3.75 22.49 18.62
CA ILE A 480 4.64 21.45 18.06
C ILE A 480 4.65 20.15 18.89
N TRP A 481 4.61 20.29 20.22
CA TRP A 481 4.62 19.15 21.14
C TRP A 481 3.33 18.35 21.08
N THR A 482 2.18 19.01 20.93
CA THR A 482 0.88 18.33 20.77
C THR A 482 0.79 17.66 19.40
N MET A 483 1.33 18.26 18.34
CA MET A 483 1.46 17.61 17.03
C MET A 483 2.32 16.35 17.08
N SER A 484 3.47 16.42 17.76
CA SER A 484 4.34 15.26 17.96
C SER A 484 3.69 14.19 18.84
N ALA A 485 2.96 14.59 19.87
CA ALA A 485 2.21 13.67 20.72
C ALA A 485 1.07 12.97 19.96
N ALA A 486 0.32 13.69 19.12
CA ALA A 486 -0.75 13.12 18.32
C ALA A 486 -0.23 12.13 17.27
N ALA A 487 0.84 12.50 16.54
CA ALA A 487 1.52 11.61 15.62
C ALA A 487 2.09 10.37 16.34
N GLY A 488 2.74 10.57 17.49
CA GLY A 488 3.27 9.51 18.33
C GLY A 488 2.20 8.56 18.86
N ALA A 489 1.09 9.09 19.34
CA ALA A 489 -0.05 8.30 19.81
C ALA A 489 -0.66 7.47 18.68
N GLY A 490 -0.88 8.08 17.49
CA GLY A 490 -1.38 7.37 16.32
C GLY A 490 -0.45 6.23 15.89
N ALA A 491 0.86 6.47 15.86
CA ALA A 491 1.88 5.45 15.60
C ALA A 491 1.84 4.29 16.61
N LEU A 492 1.78 4.61 17.91
CA LEU A 492 1.78 3.63 19.00
C LEU A 492 0.50 2.78 18.99
N VAL A 493 -0.67 3.39 18.80
CA VAL A 493 -1.96 2.68 18.71
C VAL A 493 -1.91 1.70 17.54
N THR A 494 -1.47 2.15 16.37
CA THR A 494 -1.39 1.29 15.19
C THR A 494 -0.38 0.14 15.40
N PHE A 495 0.79 0.43 15.97
CA PHE A 495 1.76 -0.60 16.32
C PHE A 495 1.17 -1.63 17.29
N ALA A 496 0.47 -1.19 18.35
CA ALA A 496 -0.14 -2.08 19.32
C ALA A 496 -1.20 -2.99 18.67
N VAL A 497 -2.01 -2.46 17.75
CA VAL A 497 -2.97 -3.23 16.96
C VAL A 497 -2.27 -4.28 16.09
N VAL A 498 -1.26 -3.88 15.30
CA VAL A 498 -0.53 -4.79 14.42
C VAL A 498 0.18 -5.89 15.22
N TYR A 499 0.88 -5.50 16.30
CA TYR A 499 1.60 -6.42 17.17
C TYR A 499 0.65 -7.39 17.87
N GLY A 500 -0.41 -6.88 18.50
CA GLY A 500 -1.40 -7.69 19.23
C GLY A 500 -2.16 -8.66 18.34
N LEU A 501 -2.53 -8.25 17.11
CA LEU A 501 -3.17 -9.14 16.13
C LEU A 501 -2.21 -10.21 15.58
N SER A 502 -0.90 -9.93 15.58
CA SER A 502 0.13 -10.86 15.11
C SER A 502 0.54 -11.90 16.15
N TRP A 503 0.42 -11.58 17.44
CA TRP A 503 1.00 -12.35 18.57
C TRP A 503 0.50 -13.79 18.74
N ARG A 504 -0.73 -14.14 18.34
CA ARG A 504 -1.34 -15.44 18.69
C ARG A 504 -0.55 -16.64 18.14
N GLY A 505 0.08 -17.42 19.03
CA GLY A 505 0.85 -18.62 18.68
C GLY A 505 2.31 -18.35 18.29
N GLY A 506 2.84 -17.18 18.65
CA GLY A 506 4.18 -16.71 18.27
C GLY A 506 4.13 -15.67 17.16
N LEU A 507 5.17 -14.83 17.11
CA LEU A 507 5.27 -13.73 16.15
C LEU A 507 5.86 -14.23 14.84
N SER A 508 5.02 -14.63 13.87
CA SER A 508 5.49 -14.98 12.53
C SER A 508 5.69 -13.72 11.68
N SER A 509 6.85 -13.62 11.04
CA SER A 509 7.26 -12.44 10.27
C SER A 509 6.30 -12.18 9.09
N ASP A 510 5.82 -13.22 8.43
CA ASP A 510 4.88 -13.10 7.31
C ASP A 510 3.52 -12.57 7.75
N ARG A 511 3.02 -13.02 8.90
CA ARG A 511 1.76 -12.53 9.47
C ARG A 511 1.87 -11.08 9.92
N LEU A 512 2.98 -10.72 10.55
CA LEU A 512 3.26 -9.34 10.97
C LEU A 512 3.22 -8.38 9.77
N VAL A 513 3.90 -8.74 8.68
CA VAL A 513 3.91 -7.95 7.44
C VAL A 513 2.49 -7.82 6.85
N LEU A 514 1.75 -8.93 6.77
CA LEU A 514 0.44 -8.95 6.14
C LEU A 514 -0.61 -8.15 6.92
N ILE A 515 -0.64 -8.31 8.25
CA ILE A 515 -1.49 -7.51 9.14
C ILE A 515 -1.08 -6.04 9.06
N GLY A 516 0.22 -5.77 9.05
CA GLY A 516 0.78 -4.44 8.94
C GLY A 516 0.35 -3.69 7.67
N VAL A 517 0.45 -4.32 6.49
CA VAL A 517 -0.03 -3.75 5.22
C VAL A 517 -1.54 -3.50 5.24
N ALA A 518 -2.33 -4.41 5.82
CA ALA A 518 -3.77 -4.22 5.96
C ALA A 518 -4.12 -3.00 6.83
N VAL A 519 -3.47 -2.88 7.99
CA VAL A 519 -3.70 -1.76 8.91
C VAL A 519 -3.19 -0.45 8.31
N GLN A 520 -2.06 -0.46 7.60
CA GLN A 520 -1.57 0.70 6.83
C GLN A 520 -2.62 1.19 5.82
N ALA A 521 -3.24 0.29 5.06
CA ALA A 521 -4.29 0.63 4.11
C ALA A 521 -5.53 1.22 4.81
N ALA A 522 -5.94 0.65 5.95
CA ALA A 522 -7.05 1.18 6.75
C ALA A 522 -6.76 2.57 7.31
N CYS A 523 -5.55 2.81 7.82
CA CYS A 523 -5.12 4.13 8.28
C CYS A 523 -5.09 5.14 7.12
N THR A 524 -4.58 4.75 5.96
CA THR A 524 -4.56 5.62 4.75
C THR A 524 -5.97 5.98 4.32
N ALA A 525 -6.91 5.02 4.31
CA ALA A 525 -8.32 5.27 4.04
C ALA A 525 -8.94 6.23 5.07
N GLY A 526 -8.63 6.05 6.37
CA GLY A 526 -9.04 6.96 7.44
C GLY A 526 -8.49 8.38 7.26
N THR A 527 -7.25 8.52 6.82
CA THR A 527 -6.68 9.83 6.47
C THR A 527 -7.43 10.50 5.32
N VAL A 528 -7.71 9.77 4.24
CA VAL A 528 -8.50 10.30 3.11
C VAL A 528 -9.87 10.75 3.59
N LEU A 529 -10.53 9.96 4.43
CA LEU A 529 -11.83 10.32 5.02
C LEU A 529 -11.77 11.64 5.80
N ILE A 530 -10.75 11.82 6.66
CA ILE A 530 -10.58 13.05 7.44
C ILE A 530 -10.36 14.25 6.51
N ILE A 531 -9.50 14.13 5.50
CA ILE A 531 -9.21 15.22 4.56
C ILE A 531 -10.48 15.64 3.81
N VAL A 532 -11.19 14.67 3.24
CA VAL A 532 -12.40 14.93 2.44
C VAL A 532 -13.50 15.56 3.27
N LEU A 533 -13.68 15.14 4.53
CA LEU A 533 -14.71 15.70 5.41
C LEU A 533 -14.35 17.06 6.03
N SER A 534 -13.06 17.39 6.12
CA SER A 534 -12.63 18.60 6.85
C SER A 534 -12.33 19.77 5.92
N ASP A 535 -11.54 19.56 4.88
CA ASP A 535 -11.07 20.61 3.98
C ASP A 535 -10.74 20.03 2.59
N PRO A 536 -11.77 19.59 1.82
CA PRO A 536 -11.56 18.96 0.51
C PRO A 536 -10.87 19.89 -0.50
N TRP A 537 -10.90 21.20 -0.28
CA TRP A 537 -10.30 22.20 -1.16
C TRP A 537 -8.81 22.43 -0.90
N ASN A 538 -8.28 22.01 0.26
CA ASN A 538 -6.87 22.20 0.63
C ASN A 538 -6.05 20.90 0.50
N THR A 539 -6.30 20.19 -0.59
CA THR A 539 -5.68 18.89 -0.89
C THR A 539 -4.16 19.01 -0.98
N ALA A 540 -3.62 20.10 -1.53
CA ALA A 540 -2.18 20.32 -1.65
C ALA A 540 -1.46 20.38 -0.30
N LYS A 541 -2.06 21.00 0.73
CA LYS A 541 -1.51 21.03 2.09
C LYS A 541 -1.47 19.63 2.71
N ALA A 542 -2.55 18.84 2.52
CA ALA A 542 -2.61 17.47 3.01
C ALA A 542 -1.61 16.54 2.29
N LEU A 543 -1.50 16.65 0.96
CA LEU A 543 -0.53 15.91 0.15
C LEU A 543 0.91 16.29 0.50
N THR A 544 1.18 17.57 0.77
CA THR A 544 2.51 18.02 1.22
C THR A 544 2.90 17.38 2.56
N TRP A 545 1.95 17.21 3.47
CA TRP A 545 2.19 16.53 4.75
C TRP A 545 2.40 15.02 4.56
N LEU A 546 1.55 14.38 3.75
CA LEU A 546 1.60 12.95 3.45
C LEU A 546 2.78 12.52 2.59
N SER A 547 3.37 13.46 1.86
CA SER A 547 4.54 13.22 1.02
C SER A 547 5.87 13.43 1.73
N GLY A 548 5.85 13.94 2.98
CA GLY A 548 7.03 14.21 3.78
C GLY A 548 7.80 15.44 3.29
N SER A 549 7.71 16.52 4.06
CA SER A 549 8.36 17.80 3.75
C SER A 549 9.14 18.36 4.94
N THR A 550 10.36 18.80 4.63
CA THR A 550 11.30 19.54 5.48
C THR A 550 11.09 21.06 5.38
N TYR A 551 10.05 21.51 4.67
CA TYR A 551 9.69 22.91 4.53
C TYR A 551 9.18 23.51 5.85
N GLY A 552 9.54 24.76 6.13
CA GLY A 552 9.02 25.51 7.28
C GLY A 552 9.38 24.95 8.65
N ARG A 553 10.49 24.21 8.75
CA ARG A 553 10.91 23.57 10.01
C ARG A 553 11.62 24.56 10.92
N VAL A 554 11.29 24.46 12.20
CA VAL A 554 11.86 25.28 13.28
C VAL A 554 12.66 24.40 14.24
N PRO A 555 13.63 24.97 14.98
CA PRO A 555 14.53 24.22 15.86
C PRO A 555 13.82 23.33 16.88
N GLU A 556 12.68 23.79 17.39
CA GLU A 556 11.90 23.09 18.41
C GLU A 556 11.33 21.76 17.89
N GLN A 557 11.09 21.66 16.58
CA GLN A 557 10.61 20.42 15.95
C GLN A 557 11.70 19.34 15.85
N LEU A 558 12.97 19.70 16.05
CA LEU A 558 14.09 18.76 16.02
C LEU A 558 14.25 18.00 17.33
N VAL A 559 13.83 18.61 18.44
CA VAL A 559 14.04 18.10 19.80
C VAL A 559 13.43 16.70 20.01
N PRO A 560 12.18 16.40 19.59
CA PRO A 560 11.61 15.06 19.75
C PRO A 560 12.42 13.97 19.03
N VAL A 561 12.94 14.26 17.83
CA VAL A 561 13.74 13.30 17.04
C VAL A 561 15.09 13.07 17.69
N ALA A 562 15.75 14.15 18.13
CA ALA A 562 17.02 14.07 18.83
C ALA A 562 16.91 13.26 20.12
N LEU A 563 15.86 13.51 20.92
CA LEU A 563 15.59 12.76 22.15
C LEU A 563 15.33 11.27 21.85
N ALA A 564 14.52 10.96 20.85
CA ALA A 564 14.26 9.59 20.44
C ALA A 564 15.55 8.87 20.02
N LEU A 565 16.43 9.52 19.25
CA LEU A 565 17.74 8.97 18.87
C LEU A 565 18.65 8.73 20.09
N VAL A 566 18.74 9.70 20.99
CA VAL A 566 19.55 9.61 22.22
C VAL A 566 19.10 8.45 23.11
N VAL A 567 17.80 8.17 23.18
CA VAL A 567 17.26 7.06 23.99
C VAL A 567 17.39 5.71 23.28
N THR A 568 17.02 5.64 21.99
CA THR A 568 16.86 4.34 21.30
C THR A 568 18.15 3.81 20.69
N VAL A 569 19.07 4.67 20.23
CA VAL A 569 20.34 4.22 19.62
C VAL A 569 21.20 3.46 20.63
N PRO A 570 21.41 3.93 21.89
CA PRO A 570 22.14 3.16 22.89
C PRO A 570 21.46 1.83 23.23
N LEU A 571 20.13 1.80 23.29
CA LEU A 571 19.37 0.59 23.56
C LEU A 571 19.52 -0.44 22.42
N LEU A 572 19.42 -0.02 21.16
CA LEU A 572 19.66 -0.89 20.01
C LEU A 572 21.13 -1.33 19.92
N ALA A 573 22.06 -0.45 20.29
CA ALA A 573 23.47 -0.80 20.40
C ALA A 573 23.66 -1.88 21.47
N TRP A 574 22.99 -1.81 22.62
CA TRP A 574 23.03 -2.84 23.65
C TRP A 574 22.45 -4.18 23.14
N LEU A 575 21.31 -4.15 22.44
CA LEU A 575 20.64 -5.31 21.85
C LEU A 575 21.33 -5.89 20.60
N ARG A 576 22.44 -5.30 20.11
CA ARG A 576 23.06 -5.65 18.82
C ARG A 576 23.40 -7.13 18.63
N ARG A 577 23.78 -7.82 19.71
CA ARG A 577 24.12 -9.26 19.67
C ARG A 577 22.86 -10.11 19.51
N ASP A 578 21.80 -9.74 20.23
CA ASP A 578 20.52 -10.43 20.15
C ASP A 578 19.88 -10.19 18.77
N LEU A 579 20.03 -8.99 18.19
CA LEU A 579 19.61 -8.69 16.82
C LEU A 579 20.40 -9.49 15.77
N ASP A 580 21.71 -9.69 15.97
CA ASP A 580 22.53 -10.56 15.11
C ASP A 580 21.99 -12.01 15.16
N LEU A 581 21.70 -12.53 16.36
CA LEU A 581 21.13 -13.88 16.52
C LEU A 581 19.74 -13.99 15.90
N LEU A 582 18.84 -13.04 16.18
CA LEU A 582 17.48 -12.98 15.61
C LEU A 582 17.47 -12.99 14.09
N SER A 583 18.52 -12.46 13.45
CA SER A 583 18.62 -12.41 11.99
C SER A 583 18.97 -13.77 11.34
N LEU A 584 19.39 -14.78 12.12
CA LEU A 584 19.78 -16.10 11.61
C LEU A 584 18.57 -16.98 11.28
N ASP A 585 17.76 -17.31 12.29
CA ASP A 585 16.54 -18.14 12.18
C ASP A 585 15.66 -17.98 13.44
N GLU A 586 14.63 -18.82 13.62
CA GLU A 586 13.71 -18.76 14.78
C GLU A 586 14.25 -19.53 16.00
N ASP A 587 15.02 -20.60 15.78
CA ASP A 587 15.33 -21.61 16.81
C ASP A 587 16.68 -21.35 17.47
N THR A 588 17.68 -20.93 16.70
CA THR A 588 19.06 -20.65 17.15
C THR A 588 19.11 -19.62 18.29
N PRO A 589 18.41 -18.46 18.24
CA PRO A 589 18.43 -17.53 19.36
C PRO A 589 17.79 -18.13 20.62
N ARG A 590 16.76 -18.97 20.44
CA ARG A 590 16.06 -19.64 21.55
C ARG A 590 16.96 -20.65 22.25
N ILE A 591 17.73 -21.42 21.47
CA ILE A 591 18.72 -22.38 21.99
C ILE A 591 19.84 -21.65 22.76
N LEU A 592 20.25 -20.47 22.29
CA LEU A 592 21.27 -19.64 22.92
C LEU A 592 20.76 -18.80 24.10
N GLY A 593 19.50 -18.98 24.51
CA GLY A 593 18.91 -18.33 25.70
C GLY A 593 18.40 -16.91 25.47
N VAL A 594 18.26 -16.45 24.23
CA VAL A 594 17.72 -15.12 23.93
C VAL A 594 16.20 -15.09 24.21
N PRO A 595 15.71 -14.16 25.05
CA PRO A 595 14.28 -13.98 25.26
C PRO A 595 13.67 -13.28 24.03
N LEU A 596 13.25 -14.09 23.04
CA LEU A 596 12.78 -13.64 21.72
C LEU A 596 11.75 -12.50 21.80
N GLU A 597 10.69 -12.67 22.60
CA GLU A 597 9.57 -11.73 22.66
C GLU A 597 9.97 -10.37 23.26
N PRO A 598 10.62 -10.29 24.44
CA PRO A 598 11.13 -9.01 24.96
C PRO A 598 12.09 -8.30 24.01
N VAL A 599 13.03 -9.02 23.38
CA VAL A 599 13.98 -8.40 22.44
C VAL A 599 13.26 -7.86 21.21
N ARG A 600 12.32 -8.62 20.64
CA ARG A 600 11.48 -8.17 19.53
C ARG A 600 10.66 -6.93 19.91
N LEU A 601 10.01 -6.95 21.08
CA LEU A 601 9.20 -5.83 21.55
C LEU A 601 10.06 -4.58 21.78
N ALA A 602 11.24 -4.72 22.39
CA ALA A 602 12.16 -3.61 22.63
C ALA A 602 12.69 -3.02 21.31
N ALA A 603 13.12 -3.86 20.38
CA ALA A 603 13.63 -3.42 19.08
C ALA A 603 12.55 -2.76 18.21
N LEU A 604 11.35 -3.36 18.15
CA LEU A 604 10.22 -2.78 17.43
C LEU A 604 9.71 -1.50 18.12
N GLY A 605 9.69 -1.45 19.45
CA GLY A 605 9.36 -0.24 20.20
C GLY A 605 10.32 0.91 19.91
N CYS A 606 11.63 0.64 19.84
CA CYS A 606 12.62 1.62 19.39
C CYS A 606 12.33 2.11 17.97
N ALA A 607 12.03 1.20 17.04
CA ALA A 607 11.70 1.56 15.66
C ALA A 607 10.44 2.42 15.57
N VAL A 608 9.41 2.13 16.37
CA VAL A 608 8.17 2.90 16.44
C VAL A 608 8.43 4.31 16.96
N LEU A 609 9.18 4.45 18.06
CA LEU A 609 9.53 5.76 18.62
C LEU A 609 10.34 6.62 17.64
N LEU A 610 11.34 6.02 16.98
CA LEU A 610 12.15 6.71 15.98
C LEU A 610 11.34 7.13 14.75
N ALA A 611 10.51 6.23 14.22
CA ALA A 611 9.68 6.52 13.06
C ALA A 611 8.61 7.57 13.38
N ALA A 612 7.95 7.48 14.55
CA ALA A 612 6.97 8.46 15.00
C ALA A 612 7.58 9.86 15.16
N ALA A 613 8.75 9.97 15.79
CA ALA A 613 9.45 11.24 15.93
C ALA A 613 9.87 11.80 14.57
N ALA A 614 10.41 10.96 13.67
CA ALA A 614 10.74 11.40 12.32
C ALA A 614 9.51 11.91 11.55
N VAL A 615 8.37 11.22 11.67
CA VAL A 615 7.11 11.62 11.01
C VAL A 615 6.53 12.91 11.60
N SER A 616 6.66 13.16 12.91
CA SER A 616 6.22 14.44 13.46
C SER A 616 7.07 15.62 12.98
N ALA A 617 8.37 15.40 12.79
CA ALA A 617 9.31 16.42 12.38
C ALA A 617 9.32 16.70 10.87
N VAL A 618 9.14 15.69 10.01
CA VAL A 618 9.29 15.84 8.55
C VAL A 618 8.09 15.29 7.77
N GLY A 619 7.08 14.71 8.43
CA GLY A 619 5.96 14.04 7.75
C GLY A 619 6.34 12.63 7.28
N VAL A 620 5.49 12.01 6.46
CA VAL A 620 5.67 10.61 6.05
C VAL A 620 6.75 10.50 4.97
N VAL A 621 7.90 9.94 5.35
CA VAL A 621 9.02 9.68 4.43
C VAL A 621 9.21 8.17 4.28
N GLY A 622 9.03 7.66 3.06
CA GLY A 622 9.20 6.24 2.71
C GLY A 622 10.61 5.88 2.23
N PHE A 623 10.87 4.59 2.00
CA PHE A 623 12.10 4.04 1.41
C PHE A 623 13.41 4.21 2.21
N VAL A 624 13.56 5.23 3.06
CA VAL A 624 14.80 5.47 3.81
C VAL A 624 15.13 4.28 4.73
N GLY A 625 14.12 3.80 5.48
CA GLY A 625 14.24 2.64 6.35
C GLY A 625 14.43 1.31 5.61
N LEU A 626 14.22 1.29 4.30
CA LEU A 626 14.46 0.13 3.45
C LEU A 626 15.87 0.18 2.86
N VAL A 627 16.20 1.29 2.19
CA VAL A 627 17.38 1.48 1.34
C VAL A 627 18.66 1.60 2.15
N ALA A 628 18.68 2.46 3.17
CA ALA A 628 19.89 2.76 3.94
C ALA A 628 20.44 1.55 4.73
N PRO A 629 19.65 0.82 5.53
CA PRO A 629 20.17 -0.37 6.24
C PRO A 629 20.53 -1.51 5.30
N HIS A 630 19.86 -1.64 4.15
CA HIS A 630 20.24 -2.61 3.13
C HIS A 630 21.59 -2.28 2.49
N ALA A 631 21.79 -1.03 2.08
CA ALA A 631 23.06 -0.52 1.55
C ALA A 631 24.19 -0.69 2.57
N ALA A 632 23.92 -0.39 3.85
CA ALA A 632 24.88 -0.63 4.93
C ALA A 632 25.31 -2.10 4.99
N ARG A 633 24.36 -3.05 4.96
CA ARG A 633 24.69 -4.49 4.94
C ARG A 633 25.56 -4.89 3.75
N ALA A 634 25.29 -4.34 2.57
CA ALA A 634 26.08 -4.61 1.37
C ALA A 634 27.52 -4.06 1.47
N LEU A 635 27.72 -2.94 2.18
CA LEU A 635 29.03 -2.30 2.33
C LEU A 635 29.88 -2.90 3.46
N VAL A 636 29.28 -3.22 4.61
CA VAL A 636 30.03 -3.58 5.83
C VAL A 636 29.74 -4.97 6.41
N GLY A 637 28.82 -5.73 5.81
CA GLY A 637 28.42 -7.08 6.24
C GLY A 637 27.17 -7.08 7.12
N ALA A 638 26.84 -8.23 7.73
CA ALA A 638 25.57 -8.45 8.43
C ALA A 638 25.51 -7.91 9.86
N HIS A 639 26.65 -7.79 10.54
CA HIS A 639 26.69 -7.52 11.98
C HIS A 639 26.14 -6.14 12.34
N HIS A 640 25.17 -6.09 13.24
CA HIS A 640 24.47 -4.87 13.64
C HIS A 640 25.40 -3.84 14.27
N VAL A 641 26.52 -4.26 14.88
CA VAL A 641 27.57 -3.34 15.37
C VAL A 641 28.14 -2.44 14.28
N ARG A 642 28.15 -2.90 13.02
CA ARG A 642 28.62 -2.15 11.85
C ARG A 642 27.47 -1.58 11.04
N VAL A 643 26.37 -2.32 10.92
CA VAL A 643 25.20 -1.91 10.13
C VAL A 643 24.52 -0.69 10.73
N LEU A 644 24.31 -0.63 12.05
CA LEU A 644 23.62 0.49 12.70
C LEU A 644 24.28 1.87 12.41
N PRO A 645 25.60 2.06 12.65
CA PRO A 645 26.23 3.37 12.39
C PRO A 645 26.28 3.72 10.90
N VAL A 646 26.51 2.74 10.02
CA VAL A 646 26.57 3.01 8.57
C VAL A 646 25.17 3.28 8.02
N ALA A 647 24.14 2.59 8.50
CA ALA A 647 22.75 2.85 8.14
C ALA A 647 22.32 4.26 8.57
N ALA A 648 22.68 4.67 9.80
CA ALA A 648 22.45 6.02 10.30
C ALA A 648 23.04 7.09 9.37
N LEU A 649 24.33 6.95 9.01
CA LEU A 649 25.01 7.89 8.11
C LEU A 649 24.41 7.91 6.70
N LEU A 650 24.11 6.75 6.13
CA LEU A 650 23.50 6.64 4.80
C LEU A 650 22.07 7.20 4.79
N GLY A 651 21.29 6.99 5.85
CA GLY A 651 19.96 7.55 6.01
C GLY A 651 19.99 9.07 6.08
N ALA A 652 20.86 9.62 6.93
CA ALA A 652 21.11 11.06 7.01
C ALA A 652 21.51 11.66 5.66
N LEU A 653 22.46 11.02 4.97
CA LEU A 653 22.94 11.44 3.66
C LEU A 653 21.83 11.42 2.62
N LEU A 654 21.06 10.32 2.54
CA LEU A 654 19.98 10.16 1.57
C LEU A 654 18.92 11.26 1.71
N VAL A 655 18.42 11.50 2.93
CA VAL A 655 17.36 12.49 3.15
C VAL A 655 17.90 13.92 3.00
N SER A 656 19.12 14.21 3.44
CA SER A 656 19.75 15.52 3.28
C SER A 656 19.98 15.87 1.80
N LEU A 657 20.45 14.91 0.99
CA LEU A 657 20.57 15.10 -0.46
C LEU A 657 19.20 15.23 -1.13
N ALA A 658 18.22 14.42 -0.72
CA ALA A 658 16.86 14.50 -1.25
C ALA A 658 16.19 15.85 -0.96
N ASP A 659 16.36 16.39 0.25
CA ASP A 659 15.92 17.75 0.59
C ASP A 659 16.63 18.80 -0.27
N THR A 660 17.96 18.70 -0.38
CA THR A 660 18.76 19.67 -1.14
C THR A 660 18.37 19.68 -2.62
N LEU A 661 18.20 18.50 -3.22
CA LEU A 661 17.73 18.36 -4.60
C LEU A 661 16.30 18.88 -4.77
N GLY A 662 15.40 18.53 -3.84
CA GLY A 662 14.00 18.91 -3.90
C GLY A 662 13.78 20.41 -3.93
N ARG A 663 14.61 21.19 -3.24
CA ARG A 663 14.54 22.66 -3.23
C ARG A 663 15.34 23.36 -4.33
N THR A 664 16.25 22.67 -5.04
CA THR A 664 17.08 23.27 -6.09
C THR A 664 16.60 22.99 -7.51
N VAL A 665 16.05 21.80 -7.78
CA VAL A 665 15.79 21.35 -9.16
C VAL A 665 14.69 22.15 -9.86
N ILE A 666 13.69 22.63 -9.12
CA ILE A 666 12.53 23.36 -9.66
C ILE A 666 12.32 24.72 -8.98
N ALA A 667 13.40 25.33 -8.46
CA ALA A 667 13.32 26.62 -7.78
C ALA A 667 12.62 27.69 -8.66
N PRO A 668 11.75 28.56 -8.09
CA PRO A 668 11.45 28.75 -6.67
C PRO A 668 10.45 27.73 -6.07
N ALA A 669 9.80 26.92 -6.90
CA ALA A 669 8.99 25.80 -6.41
C ALA A 669 9.89 24.73 -5.78
N GLN A 670 9.32 23.85 -4.96
CA GLN A 670 10.09 22.83 -4.23
C GLN A 670 9.35 21.50 -4.22
N VAL A 671 10.11 20.43 -4.39
CA VAL A 671 9.60 19.06 -4.25
C VAL A 671 9.78 18.60 -2.79
N PRO A 672 8.74 18.03 -2.15
CA PRO A 672 8.86 17.42 -0.84
C PRO A 672 9.97 16.36 -0.80
N ALA A 673 10.81 16.41 0.24
CA ALA A 673 11.97 15.54 0.38
C ALA A 673 11.59 14.05 0.32
N GLY A 674 10.44 13.67 0.90
CA GLY A 674 9.97 12.29 0.88
C GLY A 674 9.69 11.75 -0.53
N LEU A 675 9.13 12.56 -1.44
CA LEU A 675 8.97 12.18 -2.85
C LEU A 675 10.32 11.97 -3.54
N VAL A 676 11.27 12.88 -3.30
CA VAL A 676 12.63 12.73 -3.86
C VAL A 676 13.31 11.47 -3.34
N THR A 677 13.17 11.15 -2.05
CA THR A 677 13.70 9.89 -1.49
C THR A 677 13.06 8.66 -2.12
N ALA A 678 11.77 8.67 -2.41
CA ALA A 678 11.08 7.56 -3.09
C ALA A 678 11.53 7.39 -4.54
N LEU A 679 11.73 8.50 -5.27
CA LEU A 679 12.26 8.50 -6.64
C LEU A 679 13.69 7.97 -6.72
N ILE A 680 14.53 8.22 -5.71
CA ILE A 680 15.89 7.67 -5.62
C ILE A 680 15.86 6.21 -5.14
N GLY A 681 15.03 5.91 -4.14
CA GLY A 681 14.98 4.61 -3.48
C GLY A 681 14.39 3.51 -4.37
N THR A 682 13.43 3.84 -5.23
CA THR A 682 12.76 2.85 -6.09
C THR A 682 13.71 2.21 -7.12
N PRO A 683 14.45 2.96 -7.96
CA PRO A 683 15.38 2.36 -8.92
C PRO A 683 16.45 1.51 -8.23
N TYR A 684 16.95 1.96 -7.07
CA TYR A 684 17.92 1.19 -6.29
C TYR A 684 17.32 -0.12 -5.78
N PHE A 685 16.08 -0.10 -5.29
CA PHE A 685 15.35 -1.30 -4.88
C PHE A 685 15.16 -2.30 -6.03
N VAL A 686 14.72 -1.81 -7.20
CA VAL A 686 14.56 -2.59 -8.43
C VAL A 686 15.88 -3.24 -8.83
N TYR A 687 16.97 -2.46 -8.83
CA TYR A 687 18.32 -2.95 -9.14
C TYR A 687 18.78 -4.06 -8.19
N LEU A 688 18.57 -3.89 -6.89
CA LEU A 688 18.96 -4.89 -5.89
C LEU A 688 18.22 -6.22 -6.05
N LEU A 689 16.91 -6.16 -6.27
CA LEU A 689 16.10 -7.35 -6.50
C LEU A 689 16.53 -8.08 -7.77
N TRP A 690 16.82 -7.34 -8.84
CA TRP A 690 17.34 -7.90 -10.08
C TRP A 690 18.70 -8.57 -9.90
N ARG A 691 19.62 -7.95 -9.16
CA ARG A 691 20.95 -8.53 -8.88
C ARG A 691 20.88 -9.78 -8.00
N ALA A 692 20.00 -9.79 -7.00
CA ALA A 692 19.77 -10.95 -6.13
C ALA A 692 19.20 -12.17 -6.88
N ARG A 693 18.63 -11.95 -8.08
CA ARG A 693 18.18 -13.01 -9.00
C ARG A 693 19.32 -13.56 -9.84
N ALA A 694 20.10 -12.70 -10.50
CA ALA A 694 21.17 -13.11 -11.42
C ALA A 694 22.21 -14.04 -10.78
N GLN A 695 22.41 -13.92 -9.47
CA GLN A 695 23.34 -14.76 -8.69
C GLN A 695 22.76 -16.11 -8.22
N ARG A 696 21.49 -16.42 -8.52
CA ARG A 696 20.87 -17.72 -8.22
C ARG A 696 20.73 -18.63 -9.42
N ASP A 697 20.68 -18.03 -10.60
CA ASP A 697 20.59 -18.76 -11.88
C ASP A 697 22.00 -19.10 -12.41
N ALA A 698 23.05 -18.57 -11.79
CA ALA A 698 24.47 -18.91 -11.94
C ALA A 698 24.95 -19.68 -10.70
#